data_AF-A0A8H6IEZ5-F1
#
_entry.id   AF-A0A8H6IEZ5-F1
#
_cell.length_a   1.000
_cell.length_b   1.000
_cell.length_c   1.000
_cell.angle_alpha   90.00
_cell.angle_beta   90.00
_cell.angle_gamma   90.00
#
_symmetry.space_group_name_H-M   'P 1'
#
loop_
_entity.id
_entity.type
_entity.pdbx_description
1 polymer ?
#
loop_
_entity_poly.entity_id
_entity_poly.type
_entity_poly.pdbx_seq_one_letter_code
_entity_poly.pdbx_strand_id
1 'polypeptide(L)'
;MGRRYKRPANKDPKKKEERKGRLVAPKGGNKGDVDLKAPRERSRSRSRLGRGGKGKKGKKEKKQPSVGLFVTKELNTAIETTKATVERIAKECKAKNKRFRDTEFDLEYDEGRCLHGYGARVGITGKDVQRVTEIFDKPVFFPEGGAANSAAIRQGGLGDCYFLSALATVSGLHGLIDKICVARNEEVGIYGFIFYQDRGWVSVIVDDLLFTNIPQYESLDEDAKGIYHEDKERFDAIARKGGHVLTYAKAGTSDETWVPIIEKAYAKLYGCFAHIDSGGQTREAIEDLTGGVAMNLNSRDILNLDRFWKDELCKVNKDRLFACAFYDLDAPPDAPWGAPDVQGLIGGHAYAVLRAVEVKGKRFVVLRNPWGKGEWTGPWSDGSKEWTPEWLKCLPQLKHTFGNDGQFVMEYKDFLRYFTDIDRVLLFDETWTVAFCWLDVPTPPMPAAPAYGTLSFHVNIPKKTKTIFVLSQLNDRAFESIEKGVKVTFEFSVVKVGEYVPLGTGAPDKPFSRSGTLEIELDAGDYVVYVKLDQKREVDPNKDYADWNVGFRSYPDIVDNDSRVISRLLTNKVKATSITQNWDGIGETDYLVKSLEDVIREDLEEMNASDSDEETDDEDDGDDGSSSEKGSDVEGDASKAASDAGDESQKEKEGEDAKKVEEGSEEKKEGTGDVIGEISLAVPDGSESDSDSGGDNDPDTTAVEWCDLLEDKGEQAALGLRVYTQTKDPALVTGRIKSADGNWEW
;
A
#
# COMPACT_ATOMS: atom_id res chain seq x y z
N MET A 1 54.26 19.02 0.48
CA MET A 1 55.33 19.86 1.10
C MET A 1 54.93 20.11 2.56
N GLY A 2 55.87 20.23 3.50
CA GLY A 2 55.53 20.26 4.94
C GLY A 2 55.97 21.52 5.70
N ARG A 3 55.34 21.76 6.85
CA ARG A 3 55.87 22.54 7.98
C ARG A 3 55.26 22.05 9.31
N ARG A 4 56.08 21.97 10.36
CA ARG A 4 55.70 21.63 11.75
C ARG A 4 55.77 22.88 12.63
N TYR A 5 55.20 22.77 13.84
CA TYR A 5 55.38 23.67 15.00
C TYR A 5 54.64 25.04 14.92
N LYS A 6 54.23 25.67 16.04
CA LYS A 6 54.68 25.50 17.44
C LYS A 6 53.57 25.87 18.47
N ARG A 7 53.51 25.17 19.61
CA ARG A 7 52.90 25.71 20.85
C ARG A 7 53.86 26.71 21.52
N PRO A 8 53.34 27.62 22.35
CA PRO A 8 53.97 28.00 23.62
C PRO A 8 53.09 27.59 24.81
N ALA A 9 53.64 27.62 26.03
CA ALA A 9 52.92 27.28 27.26
C ALA A 9 53.24 28.24 28.42
N ASN A 10 52.19 28.57 29.19
CA ASN A 10 52.11 28.91 30.61
C ASN A 10 53.25 29.71 31.30
N LYS A 11 52.90 30.83 31.94
CA LYS A 11 53.57 31.32 33.17
C LYS A 11 52.69 32.28 34.01
N ASP A 12 52.03 31.71 35.02
CA ASP A 12 51.67 32.37 36.30
C ASP A 12 52.97 32.75 37.10
N PRO A 13 52.97 33.40 38.31
CA PRO A 13 51.89 33.53 39.31
C PRO A 13 51.73 34.88 40.10
N LYS A 14 50.53 35.11 40.72
CA LYS A 14 50.34 35.24 42.22
C LYS A 14 49.03 35.93 42.69
N LYS A 15 48.32 35.23 43.61
CA LYS A 15 47.61 35.67 44.86
C LYS A 15 46.86 37.02 44.89
N LYS A 16 45.60 37.10 45.33
CA LYS A 16 45.06 36.69 46.66
C LYS A 16 43.59 36.24 46.59
N GLU A 17 43.11 35.32 47.44
CA GLU A 17 42.34 35.53 48.71
C GLU A 17 41.14 36.50 48.54
N GLU A 18 39.91 36.20 48.97
CA GLU A 18 39.48 35.40 50.14
C GLU A 18 38.34 34.38 49.88
N ARG A 19 38.12 33.43 50.82
CA ARG A 19 36.94 32.54 50.86
C ARG A 19 36.70 31.97 52.28
N LYS A 20 35.60 32.36 52.95
CA LYS A 20 34.97 31.79 54.19
C LYS A 20 33.76 32.68 54.57
N GLY A 21 32.63 32.19 55.10
CA GLY A 21 32.14 30.81 55.15
C GLY A 21 30.88 30.60 56.02
N ARG A 22 30.00 29.67 55.58
CA ARG A 22 29.26 28.65 56.37
C ARG A 22 28.10 29.05 57.33
N LEU A 23 26.89 28.65 56.93
CA LEU A 23 25.74 28.10 57.70
C LEU A 23 25.43 28.58 59.13
N VAL A 24 24.24 29.17 59.35
CA VAL A 24 23.42 28.99 60.58
C VAL A 24 21.91 29.02 60.25
N ALA A 25 21.15 28.12 60.88
CA ALA A 25 19.72 28.19 61.23
C ALA A 25 19.55 27.43 62.57
N PRO A 26 18.37 27.34 63.26
CA PRO A 26 17.03 27.88 62.97
C PRO A 26 16.34 28.54 64.21
N LYS A 27 15.04 28.89 64.14
CA LYS A 27 13.93 28.51 65.08
C LYS A 27 12.74 29.49 65.11
N GLY A 28 11.52 28.92 65.29
CA GLY A 28 10.30 29.61 65.78
C GLY A 28 9.27 30.02 64.72
N GLY A 29 7.95 29.80 64.87
CA GLY A 29 7.27 28.93 65.85
C GLY A 29 5.74 29.15 66.01
N ASN A 30 5.05 28.10 66.47
CA ASN A 30 3.75 28.08 67.18
C ASN A 30 2.40 28.12 66.41
N LYS A 31 1.76 26.92 66.34
CA LYS A 31 0.34 26.56 66.60
C LYS A 31 -0.85 27.46 66.18
N GLY A 32 -1.92 26.82 65.69
CA GLY A 32 -3.29 27.35 65.76
C GLY A 32 -4.38 26.51 65.06
N ASP A 33 -4.90 25.46 65.71
CA ASP A 33 -6.15 24.80 65.31
C ASP A 33 -7.38 25.59 65.78
N VAL A 34 -8.33 25.87 64.87
CA VAL A 34 -9.77 25.92 65.22
C VAL A 34 -10.63 25.56 63.99
N ASP A 35 -11.57 24.62 64.15
CA ASP A 35 -12.74 24.44 63.28
C ASP A 35 -13.79 25.53 63.57
N LEU A 36 -14.62 25.91 62.58
CA LEU A 36 -16.06 26.23 62.74
C LEU A 36 -16.73 26.77 61.45
N LYS A 37 -17.66 25.97 60.91
CA LYS A 37 -18.98 26.34 60.33
C LYS A 37 -19.14 27.60 59.44
N ALA A 38 -19.66 27.36 58.23
CA ALA A 38 -20.28 28.38 57.38
C ALA A 38 -21.63 28.92 57.92
N PRO A 39 -22.10 30.06 57.38
CA PRO A 39 -23.53 30.25 57.11
C PRO A 39 -23.84 30.39 55.61
N ARG A 40 -25.04 29.95 55.22
CA ARG A 40 -25.68 30.27 53.94
C ARG A 40 -26.62 31.46 54.16
N GLU A 41 -26.72 32.36 53.19
CA GLU A 41 -27.93 33.19 53.02
C GLU A 41 -28.66 32.86 51.72
N ARG A 42 -29.98 33.11 51.73
CA ARG A 42 -30.92 32.88 50.63
C ARG A 42 -31.80 34.11 50.47
N SER A 43 -31.73 34.80 49.33
CA SER A 43 -32.86 35.63 48.88
C SER A 43 -33.97 34.73 48.29
N ARG A 44 -35.22 35.21 48.28
CA ARG A 44 -36.42 34.37 48.08
C ARG A 44 -37.28 34.83 46.92
N SER A 45 -38.06 33.85 46.41
CA SER A 45 -39.40 33.99 45.82
C SER A 45 -39.47 34.37 44.32
N ARG A 46 -40.57 34.06 43.60
CA ARG A 46 -41.85 33.44 44.00
C ARG A 46 -42.45 32.64 42.84
N SER A 47 -43.32 31.66 43.13
CA SER A 47 -43.93 30.78 42.13
C SER A 47 -45.05 31.43 41.31
N ARG A 48 -45.14 31.06 40.02
CA ARG A 48 -46.40 31.04 39.25
C ARG A 48 -46.43 29.81 38.35
N LEU A 49 -47.54 29.07 38.41
CA LEU A 49 -47.88 28.01 37.46
C LEU A 49 -48.44 28.64 36.18
N GLY A 50 -48.05 28.14 35.01
CA GLY A 50 -48.53 28.58 33.71
C GLY A 50 -48.55 27.42 32.71
N ARG A 51 -49.64 27.31 31.94
CA ARG A 51 -49.89 26.18 31.02
C ARG A 51 -49.10 26.30 29.71
N GLY A 52 -48.63 25.15 29.20
CA GLY A 52 -48.61 24.81 27.77
C GLY A 52 -47.73 25.64 26.83
N GLY A 53 -46.55 25.10 26.48
CA GLY A 53 -45.70 25.59 25.40
C GLY A 53 -45.18 24.45 24.54
N LYS A 54 -45.39 24.51 23.21
CA LYS A 54 -45.04 23.45 22.25
C LYS A 54 -43.55 23.06 22.36
N GLY A 55 -43.27 21.76 22.45
CA GLY A 55 -41.90 21.25 22.49
C GLY A 55 -41.14 21.59 21.21
N LYS A 56 -40.05 22.37 21.34
CA LYS A 56 -39.08 22.52 20.25
C LYS A 56 -38.35 21.19 20.08
N LYS A 57 -38.57 20.49 18.97
CA LYS A 57 -37.65 19.44 18.51
C LYS A 57 -36.25 20.07 18.46
N GLY A 58 -35.30 19.55 19.23
CA GLY A 58 -33.91 19.94 19.08
C GLY A 58 -33.49 19.64 17.65
N LYS A 59 -32.86 20.61 16.97
CA LYS A 59 -32.11 20.27 15.76
C LYS A 59 -31.03 19.29 16.19
N LYS A 60 -31.12 18.02 15.76
CA LYS A 60 -29.90 17.23 15.61
C LYS A 60 -29.05 18.01 14.61
N GLU A 61 -27.96 18.60 15.10
CA GLU A 61 -26.89 18.99 14.20
C GLU A 61 -26.47 17.72 13.46
N LYS A 62 -26.52 17.74 12.13
CA LYS A 62 -25.89 16.68 11.35
C LYS A 62 -24.41 16.74 11.71
N LYS A 63 -23.90 15.72 12.41
CA LYS A 63 -22.45 15.48 12.40
C LYS A 63 -22.06 15.42 10.92
N GLN A 64 -21.01 16.14 10.55
CA GLN A 64 -20.32 15.86 9.28
C GLN A 64 -19.90 14.38 9.33
N PRO A 65 -20.00 13.62 8.23
CA PRO A 65 -19.45 12.27 8.19
C PRO A 65 -17.94 12.36 8.50
N SER A 66 -17.48 11.51 9.41
CA SER A 66 -16.11 11.58 9.93
C SER A 66 -15.19 10.68 9.11
N VAL A 67 -14.51 11.29 8.14
CA VAL A 67 -13.44 10.69 7.35
C VAL A 67 -12.42 9.96 8.24
N GLY A 68 -11.89 8.83 7.78
CA GLY A 68 -10.91 8.03 8.52
C GLY A 68 -10.54 6.76 7.75
N LEU A 69 -10.49 5.62 8.46
CA LEU A 69 -10.37 4.31 7.82
C LEU A 69 -11.57 4.07 6.88
N PHE A 70 -11.34 3.47 5.73
CA PHE A 70 -12.37 3.16 4.75
C PHE A 70 -13.39 2.15 5.30
N VAL A 71 -14.64 2.59 5.46
CA VAL A 71 -15.68 1.86 6.18
C VAL A 71 -16.38 0.84 5.29
N THR A 72 -15.86 -0.39 5.31
CA THR A 72 -16.47 -1.54 4.62
C THR A 72 -17.16 -2.49 5.62
N LYS A 73 -17.75 -3.60 5.17
CA LYS A 73 -18.27 -4.64 6.11
C LYS A 73 -17.10 -5.37 6.77
N GLU A 74 -16.11 -5.70 5.95
CA GLU A 74 -14.87 -6.41 6.25
C GLU A 74 -14.05 -5.67 7.32
N LEU A 75 -14.05 -4.33 7.31
CA LEU A 75 -13.48 -3.53 8.40
C LEU A 75 -14.07 -3.90 9.77
N ASN A 76 -15.39 -4.02 9.87
CA ASN A 76 -16.06 -4.33 11.13
C ASN A 76 -15.76 -5.77 11.55
N THR A 77 -15.81 -6.72 10.61
CA THR A 77 -15.43 -8.12 10.84
C THR A 77 -14.00 -8.25 11.34
N ALA A 78 -13.04 -7.52 10.74
CA ALA A 78 -11.65 -7.49 11.18
C ALA A 78 -11.53 -6.91 12.60
N ILE A 79 -12.09 -5.71 12.85
CA ILE A 79 -12.09 -5.07 14.18
C ILE A 79 -12.62 -6.01 15.28
N GLU A 80 -13.73 -6.70 15.04
CA GLU A 80 -14.36 -7.59 16.01
C GLU A 80 -13.56 -8.89 16.20
N THR A 81 -13.04 -9.47 15.12
CA THR A 81 -12.22 -10.70 15.15
C THR A 81 -10.88 -10.47 15.87
N THR A 82 -10.18 -9.38 15.58
CA THR A 82 -8.93 -9.02 16.27
C THR A 82 -9.19 -8.78 17.77
N LYS A 83 -10.28 -8.09 18.14
CA LYS A 83 -10.66 -7.86 19.53
C LYS A 83 -10.93 -9.15 20.28
N ALA A 84 -11.77 -10.03 19.72
CA ALA A 84 -12.09 -11.32 20.32
C ALA A 84 -10.84 -12.20 20.49
N THR A 85 -9.94 -12.18 19.50
CA THR A 85 -8.69 -12.95 19.52
C THR A 85 -7.71 -12.42 20.57
N VAL A 86 -7.49 -11.10 20.64
CA VAL A 86 -6.65 -10.48 21.67
C VAL A 86 -7.22 -10.69 23.07
N GLU A 87 -8.54 -10.57 23.27
CA GLU A 87 -9.16 -10.85 24.58
C GLU A 87 -8.99 -12.33 24.99
N ARG A 88 -9.24 -13.27 24.07
CA ARG A 88 -9.03 -14.72 24.31
C ARG A 88 -7.60 -15.00 24.73
N ILE A 89 -6.61 -14.56 23.93
CA ILE A 89 -5.20 -14.82 24.19
C ILE A 89 -4.76 -14.13 25.49
N ALA A 90 -5.16 -12.88 25.75
CA ALA A 90 -4.84 -12.20 27.00
C ALA A 90 -5.40 -12.93 28.24
N LYS A 91 -6.62 -13.47 28.15
CA LYS A 91 -7.24 -14.29 29.20
C LYS A 91 -6.49 -15.61 29.41
N GLU A 92 -6.08 -16.28 28.35
CA GLU A 92 -5.25 -17.50 28.43
C GLU A 92 -3.87 -17.23 29.04
N CYS A 93 -3.18 -16.18 28.61
CA CYS A 93 -1.89 -15.74 29.13
C CYS A 93 -1.96 -15.45 30.64
N LYS A 94 -2.97 -14.69 31.08
CA LYS A 94 -3.24 -14.44 32.51
C LYS A 94 -3.52 -15.74 33.28
N ALA A 95 -4.34 -16.65 32.75
CA ALA A 95 -4.62 -17.94 33.38
C ALA A 95 -3.39 -18.86 33.47
N LYS A 96 -2.48 -18.78 32.50
CA LYS A 96 -1.20 -19.51 32.44
C LYS A 96 -0.06 -18.81 33.22
N ASN A 97 -0.31 -17.63 33.80
CA ASN A 97 0.69 -16.72 34.38
C ASN A 97 1.91 -16.49 33.45
N LYS A 98 1.64 -16.18 32.18
CA LYS A 98 2.63 -15.88 31.14
C LYS A 98 2.28 -14.58 30.43
N ARG A 99 3.28 -13.94 29.84
CA ARG A 99 3.06 -12.94 28.77
C ARG A 99 2.64 -13.63 27.48
N PHE A 100 2.14 -12.85 26.52
CA PHE A 100 2.01 -13.32 25.15
C PHE A 100 3.40 -13.47 24.53
N ARG A 101 3.55 -14.50 23.68
CA ARG A 101 4.67 -14.61 22.76
C ARG A 101 4.12 -14.88 21.38
N ASP A 102 4.57 -14.09 20.42
CA ASP A 102 4.22 -14.24 19.02
C ASP A 102 5.11 -15.31 18.38
N THR A 103 4.65 -16.56 18.35
CA THR A 103 5.42 -17.69 17.81
C THR A 103 5.52 -17.70 16.29
N GLU A 104 4.82 -16.79 15.60
CA GLU A 104 4.93 -16.57 14.15
C GLU A 104 5.99 -15.50 13.82
N PHE A 105 6.43 -14.73 14.83
CA PHE A 105 7.35 -13.60 14.68
C PHE A 105 8.19 -13.41 15.97
N ASP A 106 8.77 -14.51 16.47
CA ASP A 106 9.53 -14.53 17.72
C ASP A 106 10.95 -13.98 17.51
N LEU A 107 11.11 -12.69 17.80
CA LEU A 107 12.38 -11.99 17.66
C LEU A 107 13.54 -12.61 18.46
N GLU A 108 13.26 -13.40 19.51
CA GLU A 108 14.29 -13.98 20.39
C GLU A 108 14.74 -15.39 19.96
N TYR A 109 13.82 -16.25 19.52
CA TYR A 109 14.13 -17.64 19.12
C TYR A 109 14.10 -17.88 17.60
N ASP A 110 13.65 -16.90 16.82
CA ASP A 110 13.51 -16.99 15.35
C ASP A 110 13.89 -15.65 14.67
N GLU A 111 14.90 -14.97 15.24
CA GLU A 111 15.44 -13.68 14.76
C GLU A 111 15.69 -13.69 13.24
N GLY A 112 16.24 -14.79 12.70
CA GLY A 112 16.59 -14.93 11.29
C GLY A 112 15.40 -14.73 10.34
N ARG A 113 14.26 -15.38 10.59
CA ARG A 113 13.07 -15.22 9.74
C ARG A 113 12.38 -13.89 9.98
N CYS A 114 12.40 -13.40 11.22
CA CYS A 114 11.85 -12.07 11.55
C CYS A 114 12.62 -10.93 10.85
N LEU A 115 13.94 -11.06 10.69
CA LEU A 115 14.80 -10.05 10.08
C LEU A 115 14.95 -10.17 8.56
N HIS A 116 14.86 -11.37 7.97
CA HIS A 116 15.34 -11.61 6.59
C HIS A 116 14.38 -12.45 5.75
N GLY A 117 14.12 -11.99 4.53
CA GLY A 117 13.41 -12.74 3.49
C GLY A 117 14.35 -13.65 2.68
N TYR A 118 13.85 -14.20 1.57
CA TYR A 118 14.72 -14.84 0.57
C TYR A 118 15.48 -13.74 -0.20
N GLY A 119 16.80 -13.85 -0.33
CA GLY A 119 17.67 -12.77 -0.86
C GLY A 119 17.78 -11.49 -0.01
N ALA A 120 16.65 -10.92 0.46
CA ALA A 120 16.56 -9.65 1.18
C ALA A 120 17.21 -9.69 2.57
N ARG A 121 18.01 -8.66 2.92
CA ARG A 121 18.78 -8.57 4.18
C ARG A 121 18.73 -7.15 4.74
N VAL A 122 18.44 -7.03 6.04
CA VAL A 122 18.50 -5.73 6.76
C VAL A 122 19.95 -5.38 7.08
N GLY A 123 20.34 -4.13 6.83
CA GLY A 123 21.72 -3.66 7.03
C GLY A 123 22.15 -3.46 8.50
N ILE A 124 21.19 -3.28 9.42
CA ILE A 124 21.42 -3.09 10.86
C ILE A 124 20.52 -4.02 11.67
N THR A 125 21.09 -5.00 12.37
CA THR A 125 20.37 -5.97 13.20
C THR A 125 20.26 -5.51 14.66
N GLY A 126 19.52 -6.26 15.48
CA GLY A 126 19.62 -6.18 16.93
C GLY A 126 21.00 -6.65 17.46
N LYS A 127 21.24 -6.40 18.74
CA LYS A 127 22.29 -7.05 19.55
C LYS A 127 21.74 -7.82 20.74
N ASP A 128 20.49 -7.54 21.12
CA ASP A 128 19.70 -8.30 22.08
C ASP A 128 18.23 -7.89 21.95
N VAL A 129 17.31 -8.69 22.47
CA VAL A 129 15.86 -8.45 22.43
C VAL A 129 15.35 -8.21 23.86
N GLN A 130 14.46 -7.23 24.04
CA GLN A 130 13.86 -6.93 25.34
C GLN A 130 12.37 -6.65 25.24
N ARG A 131 11.62 -6.98 26.30
CA ARG A 131 10.22 -6.56 26.47
C ARG A 131 10.13 -5.06 26.71
N VAL A 132 9.02 -4.45 26.32
CA VAL A 132 8.71 -3.04 26.61
C VAL A 132 8.87 -2.69 28.10
N THR A 133 8.45 -3.56 29.03
CA THR A 133 8.61 -3.28 30.47
C THR A 133 10.02 -3.52 31.02
N GLU A 134 10.93 -4.06 30.22
CA GLU A 134 12.35 -4.17 30.57
C GLU A 134 13.08 -2.91 30.09
N ILE A 135 12.77 -2.43 28.88
CA ILE A 135 13.30 -1.18 28.32
C ILE A 135 12.79 0.05 29.07
N PHE A 136 11.51 0.11 29.44
CA PHE A 136 10.84 1.28 30.00
C PHE A 136 10.34 1.03 31.42
N ASP A 137 10.49 2.01 32.32
CA ASP A 137 10.05 1.88 33.73
C ASP A 137 8.55 2.17 33.91
N LYS A 138 7.97 3.01 33.05
CA LYS A 138 6.54 3.35 33.04
C LYS A 138 6.00 3.46 31.60
N PRO A 139 6.09 2.39 30.80
CA PRO A 139 5.66 2.43 29.40
C PRO A 139 4.20 2.82 29.29
N VAL A 140 3.92 3.73 28.35
CA VAL A 140 2.57 4.11 27.94
C VAL A 140 2.45 3.94 26.43
N PHE A 141 1.33 3.37 25.95
CA PHE A 141 1.17 3.23 24.50
C PHE A 141 1.03 4.61 23.83
N PHE A 142 0.23 5.50 24.42
CA PHE A 142 0.06 6.90 24.01
C PHE A 142 0.33 7.84 25.20
N PRO A 143 0.74 9.11 24.96
CA PRO A 143 1.09 10.04 26.02
C PRO A 143 -0.13 10.53 26.80
N GLU A 144 0.09 11.17 27.96
CA GLU A 144 -0.99 11.73 28.78
C GLU A 144 -1.78 12.78 27.99
N GLY A 145 -3.06 12.49 27.71
CA GLY A 145 -3.88 13.18 26.71
C GLY A 145 -4.51 12.22 25.69
N GLY A 146 -3.87 11.08 25.44
CA GLY A 146 -4.51 9.87 24.90
C GLY A 146 -4.71 9.80 23.39
N ALA A 147 -3.74 10.26 22.58
CA ALA A 147 -3.74 10.05 21.13
C ALA A 147 -2.30 10.03 20.56
N ALA A 148 -2.11 9.33 19.44
CA ALA A 148 -0.86 9.38 18.67
C ALA A 148 -0.56 10.80 18.14
N ASN A 149 0.72 11.14 18.00
CA ASN A 149 1.18 12.45 17.54
C ASN A 149 2.45 12.30 16.71
N SER A 150 2.55 13.00 15.58
CA SER A 150 3.73 13.03 14.71
C SER A 150 5.04 13.32 15.45
N ALA A 151 5.01 14.16 16.50
CA ALA A 151 6.17 14.51 17.31
C ALA A 151 6.77 13.32 18.08
N ALA A 152 5.98 12.25 18.27
CA ALA A 152 6.44 11.00 18.86
C ALA A 152 7.21 10.10 17.88
N ILE A 153 7.29 10.44 16.59
CA ILE A 153 7.95 9.57 15.61
C ILE A 153 9.41 9.97 15.43
N ARG A 154 10.29 8.97 15.57
CA ARG A 154 11.70 8.98 15.15
C ARG A 154 12.06 7.63 14.50
N GLN A 155 12.50 7.66 13.25
CA GLN A 155 13.07 6.50 12.54
C GLN A 155 14.33 5.95 13.24
N GLY A 156 14.59 4.66 13.06
CA GLY A 156 15.74 3.95 13.63
C GLY A 156 16.90 3.71 12.65
N GLY A 157 17.47 2.51 12.72
CA GLY A 157 18.50 2.01 11.79
C GLY A 157 17.95 1.30 10.54
N LEU A 158 16.65 1.39 10.28
CA LEU A 158 15.97 0.83 9.11
C LEU A 158 15.73 1.93 8.07
N GLY A 159 15.70 1.61 6.77
CA GLY A 159 15.47 2.55 5.67
C GLY A 159 14.01 2.95 5.43
N ASP A 160 13.09 2.54 6.31
CA ASP A 160 11.63 2.62 6.21
C ASP A 160 11.03 4.04 6.35
N CYS A 161 11.75 5.07 5.89
CA CYS A 161 11.36 6.48 6.02
C CYS A 161 9.94 6.78 5.50
N TYR A 162 9.53 6.08 4.44
CA TYR A 162 8.19 6.18 3.85
C TYR A 162 7.11 5.75 4.85
N PHE A 163 7.34 4.71 5.65
CA PHE A 163 6.39 4.23 6.65
C PHE A 163 6.32 5.18 7.86
N LEU A 164 7.45 5.68 8.38
CA LEU A 164 7.40 6.69 9.46
C LEU A 164 6.81 8.02 8.98
N SER A 165 7.01 8.40 7.72
CA SER A 165 6.35 9.55 7.08
C SER A 165 4.84 9.31 6.96
N ALA A 166 4.42 8.07 6.62
CA ALA A 166 3.02 7.67 6.60
C ALA A 166 2.38 7.76 7.98
N LEU A 167 2.99 7.18 9.02
CA LEU A 167 2.55 7.31 10.41
C LEU A 167 2.46 8.77 10.87
N ALA A 168 3.44 9.61 10.51
CA ALA A 168 3.43 11.03 10.85
C ALA A 168 2.28 11.76 10.17
N THR A 169 2.00 11.43 8.91
CA THR A 169 0.89 11.99 8.14
C THR A 169 -0.47 11.52 8.70
N VAL A 170 -0.66 10.23 8.93
CA VAL A 170 -1.88 9.61 9.49
C VAL A 170 -2.17 10.14 10.90
N SER A 171 -1.15 10.37 11.74
CA SER A 171 -1.31 11.00 13.06
C SER A 171 -1.76 12.47 13.01
N GLY A 172 -1.73 13.12 11.85
CA GLY A 172 -2.34 14.43 11.62
C GLY A 172 -3.87 14.42 11.78
N LEU A 173 -4.50 13.25 11.59
CA LEU A 173 -5.90 12.99 11.92
C LEU A 173 -6.01 12.37 13.31
N HIS A 174 -6.34 13.21 14.30
CA HIS A 174 -6.48 12.83 15.70
C HIS A 174 -7.42 11.62 15.88
N GLY A 175 -6.90 10.55 16.47
CA GLY A 175 -7.67 9.32 16.72
C GLY A 175 -7.72 8.35 15.53
N LEU A 176 -6.88 8.52 14.50
CA LEU A 176 -6.82 7.58 13.37
C LEU A 176 -5.94 6.36 13.69
N ILE A 177 -4.75 6.55 14.28
CA ILE A 177 -3.90 5.45 14.78
C ILE A 177 -4.64 4.61 15.83
N ASP A 178 -5.47 5.24 16.67
CA ASP A 178 -6.35 4.59 17.65
C ASP A 178 -7.42 3.67 17.02
N LYS A 179 -7.74 3.83 15.73
CA LYS A 179 -8.60 2.91 14.98
C LYS A 179 -7.81 1.76 14.34
N ILE A 180 -6.52 1.93 14.13
CA ILE A 180 -5.60 0.93 13.55
C ILE A 180 -5.18 -0.06 14.64
N CYS A 181 -4.81 0.42 15.83
CA CYS A 181 -4.56 -0.43 17.02
C CYS A 181 -5.88 -0.77 17.73
N VAL A 182 -6.64 -1.72 17.18
CA VAL A 182 -8.03 -2.03 17.57
C VAL A 182 -8.17 -2.70 18.93
N ALA A 183 -7.13 -3.38 19.43
CA ALA A 183 -7.13 -4.11 20.69
C ALA A 183 -5.71 -4.22 21.27
N ARG A 184 -5.57 -4.20 22.59
CA ARG A 184 -4.29 -4.48 23.27
C ARG A 184 -4.49 -4.86 24.74
N ASN A 185 -3.46 -5.48 25.31
CA ASN A 185 -3.35 -5.72 26.75
C ASN A 185 -1.88 -5.56 27.17
N GLU A 186 -1.53 -4.38 27.67
CA GLU A 186 -0.15 -3.97 27.98
C GLU A 186 0.48 -4.78 29.13
N GLU A 187 -0.34 -5.34 30.02
CA GLU A 187 0.09 -6.22 31.13
C GLU A 187 0.56 -7.61 30.62
N VAL A 188 -0.14 -8.14 29.62
CA VAL A 188 0.22 -9.40 28.93
C VAL A 188 1.29 -9.19 27.86
N GLY A 189 1.40 -7.96 27.31
CA GLY A 189 2.29 -7.65 26.21
C GLY A 189 1.76 -8.14 24.85
N ILE A 190 0.47 -7.92 24.57
CA ILE A 190 -0.19 -8.29 23.29
C ILE A 190 -0.90 -7.09 22.67
N TYR A 191 -0.73 -6.91 21.35
CA TYR A 191 -1.29 -5.81 20.58
C TYR A 191 -1.86 -6.34 19.25
N GLY A 192 -3.08 -5.92 18.93
CA GLY A 192 -3.79 -6.26 17.70
C GLY A 192 -4.03 -5.02 16.84
N PHE A 193 -3.55 -5.08 15.61
CA PHE A 193 -3.67 -4.05 14.59
C PHE A 193 -4.51 -4.55 13.42
N ILE A 194 -5.02 -3.61 12.62
CA ILE A 194 -5.59 -3.89 11.31
C ILE A 194 -4.89 -3.04 10.24
N PHE A 195 -4.64 -3.63 9.08
CA PHE A 195 -4.10 -2.95 7.91
C PHE A 195 -4.98 -3.26 6.69
N TYR A 196 -4.99 -2.39 5.70
CA TYR A 196 -5.65 -2.65 4.43
C TYR A 196 -4.65 -3.29 3.46
N GLN A 197 -5.02 -4.40 2.82
CA GLN A 197 -4.27 -4.99 1.72
C GLN A 197 -5.25 -5.34 0.59
N ASP A 198 -5.05 -4.68 -0.55
CA ASP A 198 -5.67 -4.89 -1.87
C ASP A 198 -7.21 -5.04 -1.90
N ARG A 199 -7.75 -6.15 -1.38
CA ARG A 199 -9.20 -6.47 -1.31
C ARG A 199 -9.86 -6.19 0.04
N GLY A 200 -9.12 -6.01 1.14
CA GLY A 200 -9.75 -5.87 2.47
C GLY A 200 -8.83 -5.63 3.66
N TRP A 201 -9.40 -5.76 4.86
CA TRP A 201 -8.75 -5.47 6.14
C TRP A 201 -8.17 -6.73 6.79
N VAL A 202 -6.85 -6.78 6.94
CA VAL A 202 -6.06 -7.88 7.51
C VAL A 202 -5.77 -7.60 8.98
N SER A 203 -5.93 -8.61 9.84
CA SER A 203 -5.64 -8.54 11.28
C SER A 203 -4.22 -9.01 11.57
N VAL A 204 -3.41 -8.17 12.22
CA VAL A 204 -2.04 -8.53 12.67
C VAL A 204 -1.94 -8.43 14.18
N ILE A 205 -1.50 -9.51 14.83
CA ILE A 205 -1.29 -9.57 16.29
C ILE A 205 0.19 -9.81 16.55
N VAL A 206 0.77 -9.01 17.46
CA VAL A 206 2.20 -9.04 17.86
C VAL A 206 2.37 -8.92 19.38
N ASP A 207 3.55 -9.36 19.88
CA ASP A 207 3.97 -9.17 21.27
C ASP A 207 4.90 -7.95 21.49
N ASP A 208 5.18 -7.63 22.75
CA ASP A 208 6.01 -6.49 23.17
C ASP A 208 7.54 -6.72 23.21
N LEU A 209 8.08 -7.77 22.57
CA LEU A 209 9.52 -7.92 22.34
C LEU A 209 10.00 -6.97 21.23
N LEU A 210 11.11 -6.27 21.47
CA LEU A 210 11.70 -5.31 20.53
C LEU A 210 13.22 -5.46 20.46
N PHE A 211 13.80 -5.25 19.27
CA PHE A 211 15.26 -5.26 19.07
C PHE A 211 15.94 -4.04 19.70
N THR A 212 17.04 -4.31 20.41
CA THR A 212 17.87 -3.30 21.06
C THR A 212 19.31 -3.29 20.50
N ASN A 213 19.92 -2.11 20.46
CA ASN A 213 21.24 -1.86 19.90
C ASN A 213 22.38 -1.97 20.94
N ILE A 214 22.03 -2.34 22.18
CA ILE A 214 22.92 -2.55 23.33
C ILE A 214 22.91 -4.05 23.67
N PRO A 215 24.06 -4.73 23.73
CA PRO A 215 24.13 -6.16 23.97
C PRO A 215 23.90 -6.51 25.46
N GLN A 216 23.80 -7.79 25.76
CA GLN A 216 23.86 -8.30 27.14
C GLN A 216 25.22 -7.96 27.79
N TYR A 217 25.21 -7.77 29.12
CA TYR A 217 26.41 -7.47 29.91
C TYR A 217 27.51 -8.53 29.73
N GLU A 218 27.09 -9.80 29.66
CA GLU A 218 27.92 -10.97 29.44
C GLU A 218 28.70 -10.91 28.11
N SER A 219 28.13 -10.24 27.10
CA SER A 219 28.71 -10.07 25.75
C SER A 219 29.63 -8.85 25.62
N LEU A 220 29.81 -8.05 26.68
CA LEU A 220 30.76 -6.94 26.69
C LEU A 220 32.21 -7.43 26.76
N ASP A 221 33.16 -6.66 26.22
CA ASP A 221 34.58 -6.83 26.52
C ASP A 221 34.93 -6.31 27.94
N GLU A 222 36.11 -6.67 28.44
CA GLU A 222 36.52 -6.36 29.82
C GLU A 222 36.75 -4.85 30.05
N ASP A 223 37.16 -4.09 29.03
CA ASP A 223 37.30 -2.64 29.14
C ASP A 223 35.91 -1.98 29.27
N ALA A 224 34.93 -2.45 28.50
CA ALA A 224 33.54 -2.02 28.59
C ALA A 224 32.90 -2.40 29.93
N LYS A 225 33.11 -3.63 30.43
CA LYS A 225 32.70 -4.02 31.80
C LYS A 225 33.35 -3.12 32.86
N GLY A 226 34.62 -2.77 32.68
CA GLY A 226 35.37 -1.86 33.55
C GLY A 226 34.76 -0.46 33.68
N ILE A 227 34.13 0.09 32.63
CA ILE A 227 33.40 1.38 32.67
C ILE A 227 32.23 1.32 33.68
N TYR A 228 31.56 0.17 33.78
CA TYR A 228 30.47 -0.07 34.73
C TYR A 228 30.95 -0.62 36.08
N HIS A 229 32.27 -0.75 36.27
CA HIS A 229 32.93 -1.33 37.46
C HIS A 229 32.58 -2.81 37.71
N GLU A 230 32.47 -3.59 36.63
CA GLU A 230 32.09 -5.01 36.65
C GLU A 230 30.67 -5.29 37.20
N ASP A 231 29.83 -4.25 37.32
CA ASP A 231 28.49 -4.28 37.89
C ASP A 231 27.41 -4.37 36.78
N LYS A 232 26.78 -5.55 36.65
CA LYS A 232 25.71 -5.81 35.69
C LYS A 232 24.45 -4.99 35.97
N GLU A 233 24.01 -4.89 37.23
CA GLU A 233 22.78 -4.15 37.57
C GLU A 233 22.94 -2.67 37.18
N ARG A 234 24.14 -2.12 37.37
CA ARG A 234 24.50 -0.77 36.95
C ARG A 234 24.62 -0.61 35.43
N PHE A 235 25.08 -1.62 34.70
CA PHE A 235 25.02 -1.59 33.23
C PHE A 235 23.57 -1.60 32.74
N ASP A 236 22.76 -2.55 33.20
CA ASP A 236 21.37 -2.71 32.79
C ASP A 236 20.54 -1.44 33.12
N ALA A 237 20.74 -0.84 34.31
CA ALA A 237 20.03 0.38 34.72
C ALA A 237 20.47 1.67 34.00
N ILE A 238 21.66 1.72 33.38
CA ILE A 238 22.20 2.93 32.73
C ILE A 238 22.16 2.82 31.20
N ALA A 239 22.61 1.69 30.65
CA ALA A 239 22.80 1.50 29.23
C ALA A 239 21.60 0.85 28.53
N ARG A 240 20.76 0.07 29.24
CA ARG A 240 19.69 -0.75 28.65
C ARG A 240 18.28 -0.19 28.83
N LYS A 241 18.14 1.12 29.13
CA LYS A 241 16.88 1.76 29.51
C LYS A 241 16.48 2.93 28.61
N GLY A 242 15.18 3.04 28.35
CA GLY A 242 14.54 4.11 27.60
C GLY A 242 14.77 4.03 26.08
N GLY A 243 13.86 4.61 25.30
CA GLY A 243 13.73 4.36 23.86
C GLY A 243 14.96 4.62 22.97
N HIS A 244 16.03 5.25 23.47
CA HIS A 244 17.30 5.40 22.74
C HIS A 244 18.01 4.06 22.43
N VAL A 245 17.76 3.01 23.23
CA VAL A 245 18.33 1.67 23.03
C VAL A 245 17.68 0.88 21.90
N LEU A 246 16.53 1.32 21.39
CA LEU A 246 15.82 0.63 20.30
C LEU A 246 16.63 0.72 19.00
N THR A 247 16.77 -0.41 18.30
CA THR A 247 17.46 -0.47 16.99
C THR A 247 16.66 0.27 15.93
N TYR A 248 15.39 -0.09 15.77
CA TYR A 248 14.48 0.47 14.77
C TYR A 248 13.72 1.70 15.33
N ALA A 249 12.53 2.01 14.82
CA ALA A 249 11.81 3.23 15.15
C ALA A 249 11.48 3.32 16.64
N LYS A 250 11.33 4.57 17.10
CA LYS A 250 11.28 4.88 18.54
C LYS A 250 10.52 6.16 18.80
N ALA A 251 10.10 6.30 20.06
CA ALA A 251 9.37 7.46 20.52
C ALA A 251 10.19 8.76 20.51
N GLY A 252 9.46 9.86 20.33
CA GLY A 252 9.92 11.24 20.55
C GLY A 252 10.13 11.55 22.03
N THR A 253 9.29 10.96 22.89
CA THR A 253 9.32 11.03 24.35
C THR A 253 10.00 9.80 24.96
N SER A 254 10.21 9.80 26.28
CA SER A 254 11.00 8.78 26.98
C SER A 254 10.28 7.44 27.20
N ASP A 255 8.94 7.42 27.17
CA ASP A 255 8.12 6.31 27.68
C ASP A 255 6.96 5.90 26.74
N GLU A 256 6.78 6.56 25.58
CA GLU A 256 5.81 6.14 24.57
C GLU A 256 6.28 4.87 23.82
N THR A 257 5.35 3.96 23.51
CA THR A 257 5.69 2.66 22.91
C THR A 257 4.98 2.33 21.59
N TRP A 258 4.00 3.12 21.15
CA TRP A 258 3.20 2.77 19.96
C TRP A 258 4.01 2.65 18.66
N VAL A 259 5.03 3.51 18.46
CA VAL A 259 5.83 3.58 17.22
C VAL A 259 6.58 2.27 16.92
N PRO A 260 7.46 1.73 17.80
CA PRO A 260 8.13 0.45 17.53
C PRO A 260 7.17 -0.74 17.44
N ILE A 261 6.02 -0.70 18.14
CA ILE A 261 5.07 -1.81 18.12
C ILE A 261 4.29 -1.85 16.79
N ILE A 262 3.90 -0.69 16.23
CA ILE A 262 3.24 -0.65 14.92
C ILE A 262 4.22 -0.89 13.75
N GLU A 263 5.47 -0.48 13.88
CA GLU A 263 6.57 -0.87 12.98
C GLU A 263 6.77 -2.38 12.95
N LYS A 264 6.86 -3.04 14.11
CA LYS A 264 6.91 -4.51 14.20
C LYS A 264 5.68 -5.19 13.60
N ALA A 265 4.48 -4.63 13.80
CA ALA A 265 3.26 -5.16 13.18
C ALA A 265 3.25 -5.00 11.65
N TYR A 266 3.84 -3.92 11.13
CA TYR A 266 4.00 -3.70 9.69
C TYR A 266 5.10 -4.61 9.09
N ALA A 267 6.18 -4.87 9.82
CA ALA A 267 7.18 -5.88 9.45
C ALA A 267 6.57 -7.31 9.40
N LYS A 268 5.74 -7.68 10.38
CA LYS A 268 5.01 -8.96 10.38
C LYS A 268 4.00 -9.05 9.22
N LEU A 269 3.30 -7.96 8.89
CA LEU A 269 2.38 -7.90 7.74
C LEU A 269 3.08 -8.26 6.41
N TYR A 270 4.36 -7.91 6.28
CA TYR A 270 5.19 -8.20 5.12
C TYR A 270 6.20 -9.34 5.36
N GLY A 271 5.99 -10.16 6.39
CA GLY A 271 6.76 -11.36 6.69
C GLY A 271 8.12 -11.15 7.37
N CYS A 272 8.81 -10.02 7.15
CA CYS A 272 10.09 -9.70 7.82
C CYS A 272 10.43 -8.21 7.81
N PHE A 273 11.39 -7.79 8.64
CA PHE A 273 11.93 -6.41 8.62
C PHE A 273 12.63 -6.04 7.31
N ALA A 274 13.24 -7.00 6.57
CA ALA A 274 13.89 -6.69 5.29
C ALA A 274 12.92 -6.20 4.21
N HIS A 275 11.68 -6.71 4.19
CA HIS A 275 10.67 -6.32 3.22
C HIS A 275 10.10 -4.91 3.45
N ILE A 276 10.36 -4.30 4.61
CA ILE A 276 10.04 -2.88 4.86
C ILE A 276 11.27 -1.97 4.86
N ASP A 277 12.48 -2.54 4.72
CA ASP A 277 13.75 -1.78 4.68
C ASP A 277 13.94 -1.11 3.31
N SER A 278 13.78 0.22 3.27
CA SER A 278 13.92 1.05 2.06
C SER A 278 12.82 0.77 1.00
N GLY A 279 12.98 1.31 -0.23
CA GLY A 279 12.16 1.01 -1.41
C GLY A 279 10.73 1.60 -1.47
N GLY A 280 9.99 1.60 -0.37
CA GLY A 280 8.55 1.90 -0.36
C GLY A 280 8.15 3.36 -0.66
N GLN A 281 6.93 3.54 -1.19
CA GLN A 281 6.33 4.87 -1.39
C GLN A 281 5.49 5.28 -0.16
N THR A 282 5.44 6.59 0.18
CA THR A 282 4.71 7.02 1.38
C THR A 282 3.20 6.90 1.21
N ARG A 283 2.68 7.23 0.02
CA ARG A 283 1.27 7.05 -0.35
C ARG A 283 0.78 5.61 -0.17
N GLU A 284 1.60 4.61 -0.49
CA GLU A 284 1.24 3.19 -0.38
C GLU A 284 1.10 2.79 1.08
N ALA A 285 2.08 3.14 1.92
CA ALA A 285 1.97 2.93 3.37
C ALA A 285 0.78 3.68 4.00
N ILE A 286 0.37 4.85 3.46
CA ILE A 286 -0.85 5.53 3.91
C ILE A 286 -2.11 4.79 3.41
N GLU A 287 -2.15 4.25 2.19
CA GLU A 287 -3.24 3.37 1.71
C GLU A 287 -3.34 2.12 2.60
N ASP A 288 -2.24 1.42 2.85
CA ASP A 288 -2.23 0.22 3.70
C ASP A 288 -2.58 0.52 5.18
N LEU A 289 -2.35 1.76 5.66
CA LEU A 289 -2.80 2.22 6.99
C LEU A 289 -4.27 2.69 7.04
N THR A 290 -4.96 2.92 5.90
CA THR A 290 -6.26 3.62 5.89
C THR A 290 -7.35 3.07 4.97
N GLY A 291 -7.01 2.25 3.97
CA GLY A 291 -7.91 1.89 2.86
C GLY A 291 -8.30 3.08 1.97
N GLY A 292 -7.55 4.19 2.04
CA GLY A 292 -7.69 5.32 1.12
C GLY A 292 -7.06 5.04 -0.25
N VAL A 293 -7.32 5.89 -1.25
CA VAL A 293 -6.73 5.75 -2.60
C VAL A 293 -5.46 6.57 -2.74
N ALA A 294 -4.33 5.89 -2.96
CA ALA A 294 -3.03 6.48 -3.17
C ALA A 294 -2.77 6.93 -4.61
N MET A 295 -2.20 8.13 -4.76
CA MET A 295 -1.60 8.61 -6.00
C MET A 295 -0.45 9.59 -5.72
N ASN A 296 0.33 9.91 -6.75
CA ASN A 296 1.38 10.90 -6.69
C ASN A 296 1.09 12.04 -7.68
N LEU A 297 1.59 13.24 -7.39
CA LEU A 297 1.55 14.40 -8.27
C LEU A 297 2.96 15.00 -8.39
N ASN A 298 3.50 15.06 -9.61
CA ASN A 298 4.73 15.79 -9.84
C ASN A 298 4.48 17.30 -9.76
N SER A 299 5.22 17.98 -8.89
CA SER A 299 5.19 19.45 -8.71
C SER A 299 5.24 20.26 -10.03
N ARG A 300 5.93 19.75 -11.06
CA ARG A 300 6.14 20.42 -12.35
C ARG A 300 4.92 20.40 -13.26
N ASP A 301 4.05 19.41 -13.09
CA ASP A 301 2.87 19.20 -13.94
C ASP A 301 1.62 19.90 -13.37
N ILE A 302 1.75 20.57 -12.23
CA ILE A 302 0.69 21.34 -11.58
C ILE A 302 0.47 22.67 -12.33
N LEU A 303 -0.33 22.61 -13.40
CA LEU A 303 -0.67 23.75 -14.28
C LEU A 303 -1.23 24.98 -13.55
N ASN A 304 -1.97 24.79 -12.45
CA ASN A 304 -2.60 25.89 -11.71
C ASN A 304 -2.36 25.78 -10.20
N LEU A 305 -1.38 26.54 -9.72
CA LEU A 305 -0.92 26.55 -8.34
C LEU A 305 -1.98 27.12 -7.35
N ASP A 306 -2.78 28.10 -7.78
CA ASP A 306 -3.87 28.62 -6.95
C ASP A 306 -4.99 27.59 -6.75
N ARG A 307 -5.32 26.85 -7.82
CA ARG A 307 -6.27 25.74 -7.76
C ARG A 307 -5.73 24.61 -6.88
N PHE A 308 -4.48 24.19 -7.06
CA PHE A 308 -3.87 23.14 -6.24
C PHE A 308 -3.80 23.53 -4.76
N TRP A 309 -3.40 24.76 -4.43
CA TRP A 309 -3.41 25.24 -3.06
C TRP A 309 -4.80 25.13 -2.41
N LYS A 310 -5.83 25.61 -3.11
CA LYS A 310 -7.20 25.74 -2.59
C LYS A 310 -7.98 24.43 -2.58
N ASP A 311 -7.96 23.71 -3.69
CA ASP A 311 -8.79 22.53 -3.93
C ASP A 311 -8.07 21.23 -3.47
N GLU A 312 -6.75 21.23 -3.31
CA GLU A 312 -5.97 20.07 -2.84
C GLU A 312 -5.31 20.31 -1.48
N LEU A 313 -4.18 21.04 -1.40
CA LEU A 313 -3.38 21.13 -0.17
C LEU A 313 -4.15 21.69 1.04
N CYS A 314 -5.01 22.69 0.84
CA CYS A 314 -5.87 23.24 1.89
C CYS A 314 -6.86 22.23 2.49
N LYS A 315 -6.98 21.01 1.95
CA LYS A 315 -7.80 19.93 2.51
C LYS A 315 -7.02 18.84 3.25
N VAL A 316 -5.70 18.99 3.41
CA VAL A 316 -4.89 18.10 4.26
C VAL A 316 -5.51 17.97 5.65
N ASN A 317 -5.59 16.73 6.16
CA ASN A 317 -6.26 16.38 7.42
C ASN A 317 -7.75 16.78 7.45
N LYS A 318 -8.46 16.69 6.31
CA LYS A 318 -9.93 16.84 6.21
C LYS A 318 -10.60 15.71 5.41
N ASP A 319 -10.26 15.59 4.14
CA ASP A 319 -10.73 14.51 3.22
C ASP A 319 -9.57 13.78 2.52
N ARG A 320 -8.33 14.21 2.78
CA ARG A 320 -7.11 13.65 2.18
C ARG A 320 -5.88 13.89 3.05
N LEU A 321 -4.87 13.07 2.82
CA LEU A 321 -3.55 13.12 3.42
C LEU A 321 -2.49 13.43 2.36
N PHE A 322 -1.37 14.02 2.79
CA PHE A 322 -0.27 14.37 1.89
C PHE A 322 1.10 14.04 2.52
N ALA A 323 1.99 13.55 1.69
CA ALA A 323 3.42 13.47 1.96
C ALA A 323 4.19 14.02 0.75
N CYS A 324 5.50 14.15 0.86
CA CYS A 324 6.33 14.59 -0.26
C CYS A 324 7.77 14.10 -0.15
N ALA A 325 8.42 14.01 -1.31
CA ALA A 325 9.82 13.65 -1.44
C ALA A 325 10.44 14.40 -2.62
N PHE A 326 11.72 14.16 -2.86
CA PHE A 326 12.37 14.41 -4.13
C PHE A 326 13.47 13.36 -4.32
N TYR A 327 13.84 13.12 -5.57
CA TYR A 327 14.86 12.15 -5.93
C TYR A 327 16.20 12.40 -5.22
N ASP A 328 16.99 11.34 -5.10
CA ASP A 328 18.38 11.43 -4.65
C ASP A 328 19.17 12.49 -5.41
N LEU A 329 20.16 13.05 -4.72
CA LEU A 329 21.04 14.07 -5.24
C LEU A 329 22.40 13.44 -5.53
N ASP A 330 22.87 13.56 -6.77
CA ASP A 330 24.17 13.04 -7.19
C ASP A 330 25.31 13.63 -6.34
N ALA A 331 25.87 12.82 -5.44
CA ALA A 331 27.09 13.14 -4.73
C ALA A 331 28.29 12.89 -5.67
N PRO A 332 29.20 13.86 -5.89
CA PRO A 332 30.47 13.56 -6.53
C PRO A 332 31.28 12.57 -5.68
N PRO A 333 32.07 11.64 -6.26
CA PRO A 333 32.73 10.57 -5.50
C PRO A 333 33.72 11.02 -4.42
N ASP A 334 34.14 12.27 -4.42
CA ASP A 334 35.02 12.92 -3.44
C ASP A 334 34.27 13.84 -2.45
N ALA A 335 32.94 13.79 -2.42
CA ALA A 335 32.11 14.56 -1.49
C ALA A 335 32.51 14.27 -0.01
N PRO A 336 32.69 15.31 0.82
CA PRO A 336 33.00 15.12 2.24
C PRO A 336 31.80 14.50 2.97
N TRP A 337 32.06 13.42 3.71
CA TRP A 337 31.12 12.59 4.49
C TRP A 337 29.76 13.20 4.84
N GLY A 338 28.74 12.80 4.07
CA GLY A 338 27.33 13.11 4.31
C GLY A 338 26.52 12.82 3.05
N ALA A 339 25.23 12.50 3.20
CA ALA A 339 24.31 12.59 2.06
C ALA A 339 24.16 14.07 1.67
N PRO A 340 24.26 14.44 0.39
CA PRO A 340 24.07 15.81 -0.04
C PRO A 340 22.66 16.32 0.32
N ASP A 341 22.59 17.56 0.81
CA ASP A 341 21.35 18.24 1.15
C ASP A 341 21.10 19.48 0.27
N VAL A 342 19.85 19.89 0.17
CA VAL A 342 19.44 21.18 -0.38
C VAL A 342 18.74 21.97 0.72
N GLN A 343 19.53 22.81 1.40
CA GLN A 343 19.08 23.66 2.52
C GLN A 343 18.49 22.83 3.68
N GLY A 344 19.16 21.74 4.04
CA GLY A 344 18.76 20.81 5.11
C GLY A 344 17.72 19.77 4.69
N LEU A 345 17.25 19.81 3.43
CA LEU A 345 16.41 18.77 2.86
C LEU A 345 17.28 17.70 2.19
N ILE A 346 17.04 16.46 2.56
CA ILE A 346 17.72 15.24 2.09
C ILE A 346 16.87 14.63 0.96
N GLY A 347 17.51 14.29 -0.16
CA GLY A 347 16.89 13.56 -1.28
C GLY A 347 16.74 12.06 -0.98
N GLY A 348 15.92 11.35 -1.77
CA GLY A 348 15.60 9.94 -1.53
C GLY A 348 14.80 9.68 -0.24
N HIS A 349 14.37 10.75 0.45
CA HIS A 349 13.81 10.70 1.79
C HIS A 349 12.39 11.28 1.84
N ALA A 350 11.54 10.67 2.67
CA ALA A 350 10.13 11.00 2.79
C ALA A 350 9.82 12.03 3.89
N TYR A 351 8.91 12.96 3.62
CA TYR A 351 8.46 13.99 4.56
C TYR A 351 6.94 14.04 4.65
N ALA A 352 6.42 14.15 5.87
CA ALA A 352 4.98 14.25 6.12
C ALA A 352 4.51 15.70 5.95
N VAL A 353 3.43 15.93 5.18
CA VAL A 353 2.82 17.27 5.07
C VAL A 353 1.72 17.40 6.12
N LEU A 354 2.06 18.02 7.25
CA LEU A 354 1.19 18.02 8.44
C LEU A 354 0.08 19.09 8.40
N ARG A 355 0.23 20.13 7.57
CA ARG A 355 -0.75 21.23 7.42
C ARG A 355 -0.37 22.19 6.29
N ALA A 356 -1.38 22.71 5.61
CA ALA A 356 -1.31 23.88 4.74
C ALA A 356 -2.12 25.02 5.37
N VAL A 357 -1.52 26.19 5.56
CA VAL A 357 -2.13 27.32 6.28
C VAL A 357 -1.85 28.63 5.56
N GLU A 358 -2.87 29.45 5.33
CA GLU A 358 -2.71 30.81 4.81
C GLU A 358 -2.82 31.84 5.95
N VAL A 359 -1.79 32.66 6.13
CA VAL A 359 -1.67 33.64 7.22
C VAL A 359 -1.19 34.98 6.64
N LYS A 360 -1.95 36.06 6.86
CA LYS A 360 -1.67 37.42 6.34
C LYS A 360 -1.37 37.47 4.83
N GLY A 361 -2.03 36.62 4.02
CA GLY A 361 -1.80 36.55 2.57
C GLY A 361 -0.52 35.83 2.15
N LYS A 362 0.19 35.16 3.08
CA LYS A 362 1.23 34.18 2.75
C LYS A 362 0.74 32.76 3.01
N ARG A 363 1.14 31.85 2.12
CA ARG A 363 0.79 30.43 2.14
C ARG A 363 1.95 29.62 2.67
N PHE A 364 1.72 28.88 3.74
CA PHE A 364 2.73 28.10 4.45
C PHE A 364 2.38 26.62 4.44
N VAL A 365 3.37 25.79 4.11
CA VAL A 365 3.31 24.35 4.37
C VAL A 365 4.17 24.10 5.62
N VAL A 366 3.67 23.31 6.56
CA VAL A 366 4.47 22.83 7.70
C VAL A 366 4.60 21.32 7.58
N LEU A 367 5.84 20.88 7.51
CA LEU A 367 6.24 19.51 7.21
C LEU A 367 6.89 18.85 8.42
N ARG A 368 7.18 17.55 8.32
CA ARG A 368 8.03 16.84 9.27
C ARG A 368 8.95 15.83 8.60
N ASN A 369 10.22 15.88 8.96
CA ASN A 369 11.19 14.81 8.75
C ASN A 369 10.97 13.67 9.78
N PRO A 370 10.71 12.42 9.36
CA PRO A 370 10.46 11.30 10.26
C PRO A 370 11.67 10.88 11.11
N TRP A 371 12.88 11.39 10.83
CA TRP A 371 14.05 11.21 11.70
C TRP A 371 13.92 11.96 13.04
N GLY A 372 12.98 12.90 13.15
CA GLY A 372 12.82 13.76 14.32
C GLY A 372 13.99 14.71 14.57
N LYS A 373 14.67 15.08 13.48
CA LYS A 373 15.82 15.99 13.36
C LYS A 373 16.02 16.31 11.87
N GLY A 374 16.79 17.34 11.54
CA GLY A 374 17.20 17.62 10.15
C GLY A 374 16.10 18.31 9.37
N GLU A 375 16.21 19.63 9.28
CA GLU A 375 15.13 20.55 8.93
C GLU A 375 15.56 21.54 7.86
N TRP A 376 14.56 22.08 7.16
CA TRP A 376 14.71 23.23 6.28
C TRP A 376 15.49 24.38 6.96
N THR A 377 16.52 24.88 6.29
CA THR A 377 17.38 26.00 6.72
C THR A 377 17.18 27.29 5.89
N GLY A 378 16.30 27.24 4.87
CA GLY A 378 15.93 28.38 4.05
C GLY A 378 15.00 29.38 4.75
N PRO A 379 14.31 30.27 3.99
CA PRO A 379 13.34 31.21 4.55
C PRO A 379 12.21 30.50 5.31
N TRP A 380 11.88 31.00 6.51
CA TRP A 380 10.94 30.43 7.50
C TRP A 380 11.44 29.20 8.29
N SER A 381 12.69 28.77 8.12
CA SER A 381 13.40 27.92 9.10
C SER A 381 13.45 28.54 10.50
N ASP A 382 13.74 27.77 11.54
CA ASP A 382 13.73 28.29 12.93
C ASP A 382 14.74 29.42 13.19
N GLY A 383 15.90 29.39 12.50
CA GLY A 383 16.90 30.46 12.53
C GLY A 383 16.63 31.63 11.58
N SER A 384 15.52 31.61 10.85
CA SER A 384 15.22 32.55 9.76
C SER A 384 14.96 33.97 10.25
N LYS A 385 15.67 34.93 9.65
CA LYS A 385 15.48 36.39 9.84
C LYS A 385 14.07 36.88 9.46
N GLU A 386 13.32 36.08 8.69
CA GLU A 386 11.94 36.35 8.28
C GLU A 386 10.96 36.30 9.48
N TRP A 387 11.32 35.65 10.59
CA TRP A 387 10.56 35.62 11.85
C TRP A 387 10.61 36.95 12.63
N THR A 388 10.03 38.00 12.07
CA THR A 388 9.86 39.28 12.78
C THR A 388 8.95 39.13 14.02
N PRO A 389 8.98 40.07 15.00
CA PRO A 389 8.07 40.06 16.15
C PRO A 389 6.57 40.10 15.81
N GLU A 390 6.22 40.32 14.55
CA GLU A 390 4.85 40.29 14.02
C GLU A 390 4.49 38.91 13.48
N TRP A 391 5.48 38.13 12.99
CA TRP A 391 5.33 36.76 12.51
C TRP A 391 5.48 35.72 13.61
N LEU A 392 6.27 35.98 14.66
CA LEU A 392 6.29 35.14 15.87
C LEU A 392 4.90 35.02 16.52
N LYS A 393 4.07 36.07 16.41
CA LYS A 393 2.66 36.07 16.84
C LYS A 393 1.74 35.17 15.99
N CYS A 394 2.22 34.68 14.84
CA CYS A 394 1.51 33.75 13.96
C CYS A 394 1.81 32.27 14.26
N LEU A 395 2.87 31.96 15.01
CA LEU A 395 3.28 30.57 15.32
C LEU A 395 2.12 29.69 15.85
N PRO A 396 1.21 30.17 16.72
CA PRO A 396 0.05 29.37 17.15
C PRO A 396 -0.93 29.00 16.04
N GLN A 397 -1.04 29.80 14.97
CA GLN A 397 -1.87 29.48 13.79
C GLN A 397 -1.20 28.42 12.91
N LEU A 398 0.13 28.49 12.81
CA LEU A 398 0.97 27.50 12.15
C LEU A 398 1.15 26.23 13.00
N LYS A 399 0.75 26.24 14.29
CA LYS A 399 1.01 25.20 15.30
C LYS A 399 2.50 24.79 15.37
N HIS A 400 3.42 25.72 15.11
CA HIS A 400 4.86 25.46 15.08
C HIS A 400 5.53 25.87 16.39
N THR A 401 6.56 25.13 16.80
CA THR A 401 7.40 25.39 17.97
C THR A 401 8.85 25.25 17.54
N PHE A 402 9.73 26.17 17.96
CA PHE A 402 11.13 26.12 17.52
C PHE A 402 11.95 25.06 18.29
N GLY A 403 12.74 24.29 17.55
CA GLY A 403 13.65 23.26 18.03
C GLY A 403 13.89 22.18 16.97
N ASN A 404 15.09 21.59 16.97
CA ASN A 404 15.46 20.48 16.07
C ASN A 404 14.71 19.19 16.48
N ASP A 405 13.43 19.10 16.14
CA ASP A 405 12.51 18.00 16.45
C ASP A 405 12.02 17.25 15.22
N GLY A 406 12.37 17.73 14.02
CA GLY A 406 11.94 17.25 12.70
C GLY A 406 10.88 18.12 12.03
N GLN A 407 10.14 18.98 12.75
CA GLN A 407 9.10 19.84 12.19
C GLN A 407 9.66 21.17 11.65
N PHE A 408 9.25 21.59 10.45
CA PHE A 408 9.68 22.87 9.86
C PHE A 408 8.61 23.55 9.01
N VAL A 409 8.71 24.87 8.88
CA VAL A 409 7.81 25.73 8.09
C VAL A 409 8.52 26.20 6.82
N MET A 410 7.82 26.17 5.67
CA MET A 410 8.28 26.82 4.44
C MET A 410 7.12 27.51 3.70
N GLU A 411 7.45 28.43 2.79
CA GLU A 411 6.45 29.09 1.94
C GLU A 411 6.04 28.18 0.78
N TYR A 412 4.77 28.19 0.38
CA TYR A 412 4.21 27.26 -0.62
C TYR A 412 4.95 27.25 -1.97
N LYS A 413 5.50 28.41 -2.39
CA LYS A 413 6.34 28.52 -3.60
C LYS A 413 7.65 27.73 -3.50
N ASP A 414 8.18 27.57 -2.29
CA ASP A 414 9.45 26.90 -2.03
C ASP A 414 9.18 25.40 -1.86
N PHE A 415 8.06 25.01 -1.23
CA PHE A 415 7.56 23.63 -1.24
C PHE A 415 7.50 23.06 -2.67
N LEU A 416 6.81 23.75 -3.59
CA LEU A 416 6.73 23.37 -5.02
C LEU A 416 8.06 23.39 -5.78
N ARG A 417 9.08 24.06 -5.25
CA ARG A 417 10.39 24.21 -5.89
C ARG A 417 11.36 23.09 -5.51
N TYR A 418 11.26 22.59 -4.29
CA TYR A 418 12.21 21.64 -3.71
C TYR A 418 11.63 20.23 -3.59
N PHE A 419 10.32 20.07 -3.32
CA PHE A 419 9.67 18.77 -3.35
C PHE A 419 9.11 18.50 -4.74
N THR A 420 9.65 17.47 -5.40
CA THR A 420 9.24 17.10 -6.76
C THR A 420 8.10 16.11 -6.75
N ASP A 421 8.14 15.16 -5.81
CA ASP A 421 7.15 14.12 -5.54
C ASP A 421 6.16 14.65 -4.49
N ILE A 422 4.85 14.66 -4.81
CA ILE A 422 3.80 15.04 -3.87
C ILE A 422 2.77 13.91 -3.81
N ASP A 423 2.93 13.06 -2.80
CA ASP A 423 2.03 11.95 -2.50
C ASP A 423 0.70 12.48 -1.95
N ARG A 424 -0.42 12.01 -2.51
CA ARG A 424 -1.79 12.27 -2.07
C ARG A 424 -2.48 10.94 -1.78
N VAL A 425 -3.14 10.84 -0.63
CA VAL A 425 -4.12 9.76 -0.38
C VAL A 425 -5.49 10.36 -0.09
N LEU A 426 -6.49 10.01 -0.90
CA LEU A 426 -7.88 10.36 -0.59
C LEU A 426 -8.41 9.42 0.50
N LEU A 427 -9.11 9.99 1.48
CA LEU A 427 -9.74 9.24 2.56
C LEU A 427 -11.26 9.28 2.45
N PHE A 428 -11.88 8.17 2.84
CA PHE A 428 -13.32 7.94 2.66
C PHE A 428 -14.12 8.07 3.95
N ASP A 429 -15.44 8.08 3.79
CA ASP A 429 -16.44 8.08 4.85
C ASP A 429 -17.61 7.14 4.49
N GLU A 430 -18.63 7.07 5.34
CA GLU A 430 -19.85 6.23 5.17
C GLU A 430 -20.74 6.58 3.95
N THR A 431 -20.32 7.52 3.09
CA THR A 431 -21.00 7.85 1.82
C THR A 431 -20.37 7.17 0.61
N TRP A 432 -19.21 6.52 0.77
CA TRP A 432 -18.51 5.79 -0.29
C TRP A 432 -18.76 4.28 -0.20
N THR A 433 -18.85 3.65 -1.37
CA THR A 433 -18.78 2.19 -1.54
C THR A 433 -17.68 1.84 -2.54
N VAL A 434 -17.21 0.60 -2.54
CA VAL A 434 -16.30 0.05 -3.57
C VAL A 434 -16.91 -1.21 -4.15
N ALA A 435 -16.68 -1.43 -5.44
CA ALA A 435 -16.76 -2.74 -6.08
C ALA A 435 -15.41 -3.05 -6.73
N PHE A 436 -15.06 -4.33 -6.84
CA PHE A 436 -13.78 -4.72 -7.44
C PHE A 436 -13.88 -6.03 -8.20
N CYS A 437 -13.05 -6.16 -9.24
CA CYS A 437 -12.76 -7.41 -9.91
C CYS A 437 -11.24 -7.56 -9.99
N TRP A 438 -10.75 -8.79 -9.84
CA TRP A 438 -9.35 -9.15 -9.99
C TRP A 438 -9.27 -10.33 -10.95
N LEU A 439 -8.41 -10.21 -11.95
CA LEU A 439 -8.15 -11.22 -12.96
C LEU A 439 -6.67 -11.59 -12.92
N ASP A 440 -6.36 -12.83 -13.27
CA ASP A 440 -5.02 -13.20 -13.68
C ASP A 440 -4.92 -13.07 -15.20
N VAL A 441 -3.95 -12.31 -15.70
CA VAL A 441 -3.99 -11.79 -17.06
C VAL A 441 -2.78 -12.30 -17.83
N PRO A 442 -2.97 -13.06 -18.93
CA PRO A 442 -1.85 -13.61 -19.70
C PRO A 442 -0.99 -12.48 -20.27
N THR A 443 0.32 -12.58 -20.09
CA THR A 443 1.28 -11.63 -20.67
C THR A 443 1.59 -12.02 -22.12
N PRO A 444 1.64 -11.07 -23.07
CA PRO A 444 2.05 -11.39 -24.43
C PRO A 444 3.54 -11.79 -24.48
N PRO A 445 3.96 -12.68 -25.38
CA PRO A 445 5.37 -13.07 -25.50
C PRO A 445 6.26 -11.87 -25.84
N MET A 446 7.46 -11.82 -25.24
CA MET A 446 8.40 -10.71 -25.45
C MET A 446 9.20 -10.87 -26.76
N PRO A 447 9.55 -9.76 -27.45
CA PRO A 447 9.31 -8.35 -27.07
C PRO A 447 7.93 -7.82 -27.51
N ALA A 448 7.03 -7.56 -26.56
CA ALA A 448 5.67 -7.11 -26.87
C ALA A 448 5.55 -5.59 -27.07
N ALA A 449 4.61 -5.16 -27.93
CA ALA A 449 4.28 -3.75 -28.17
C ALA A 449 3.08 -3.31 -27.29
N PRO A 450 3.08 -2.09 -26.69
CA PRO A 450 2.02 -1.69 -25.76
C PRO A 450 0.62 -1.58 -26.39
N ALA A 451 -0.27 -2.51 -26.07
CA ALA A 451 -1.52 -2.74 -26.79
C ALA A 451 -2.76 -2.80 -25.87
N TYR A 452 -3.90 -2.34 -26.39
CA TYR A 452 -5.24 -2.60 -25.86
C TYR A 452 -5.77 -3.94 -26.41
N GLY A 453 -6.75 -4.55 -25.72
CA GLY A 453 -7.55 -5.67 -26.24
C GLY A 453 -7.37 -7.01 -25.52
N THR A 454 -6.32 -7.19 -24.71
CA THR A 454 -6.14 -8.40 -23.88
C THR A 454 -7.03 -8.40 -22.64
N LEU A 455 -7.35 -7.22 -22.09
CA LEU A 455 -8.05 -7.03 -20.82
C LEU A 455 -9.03 -5.86 -20.90
N SER A 456 -10.24 -6.07 -20.40
CA SER A 456 -11.18 -4.98 -20.13
C SER A 456 -12.05 -5.29 -18.91
N PHE A 457 -12.72 -4.27 -18.37
CA PHE A 457 -13.73 -4.44 -17.32
C PHE A 457 -15.01 -3.71 -17.70
N HIS A 458 -16.15 -4.37 -17.53
CA HIS A 458 -17.47 -3.75 -17.65
C HIS A 458 -17.90 -3.21 -16.28
N VAL A 459 -18.43 -1.99 -16.27
CA VAL A 459 -18.76 -1.24 -15.05
C VAL A 459 -20.13 -0.57 -15.19
N ASN A 460 -21.12 -1.08 -14.46
CA ASN A 460 -22.41 -0.41 -14.32
C ASN A 460 -22.34 0.64 -13.20
N ILE A 461 -22.78 1.85 -13.50
CA ILE A 461 -22.97 2.94 -12.54
C ILE A 461 -24.47 3.17 -12.35
N PRO A 462 -25.09 2.74 -11.21
CA PRO A 462 -26.55 2.78 -11.07
C PRO A 462 -27.16 4.18 -11.05
N LYS A 463 -26.39 5.20 -10.62
CA LYS A 463 -26.84 6.60 -10.42
C LYS A 463 -25.68 7.57 -10.62
N LYS A 464 -25.96 8.79 -11.12
CA LYS A 464 -24.96 9.86 -11.25
C LYS A 464 -24.18 10.04 -9.94
N THR A 465 -22.87 9.87 -10.01
CA THR A 465 -21.99 9.85 -8.84
C THR A 465 -20.58 10.30 -9.22
N LYS A 466 -19.80 10.71 -8.22
CA LYS A 466 -18.35 10.69 -8.33
C LYS A 466 -17.87 9.25 -8.29
N THR A 467 -16.92 8.94 -9.16
CA THR A 467 -16.31 7.64 -9.32
C THR A 467 -14.80 7.78 -9.31
N ILE A 468 -14.11 6.86 -8.63
CA ILE A 468 -12.66 6.74 -8.67
C ILE A 468 -12.35 5.34 -9.15
N PHE A 469 -11.70 5.25 -10.30
CA PHE A 469 -11.17 4.00 -10.84
C PHE A 469 -9.72 3.87 -10.40
N VAL A 470 -9.37 2.74 -9.79
CA VAL A 470 -7.99 2.38 -9.43
C VAL A 470 -7.70 1.02 -10.02
N LEU A 471 -6.86 0.97 -11.04
CA LEU A 471 -6.29 -0.27 -11.54
C LEU A 471 -4.97 -0.51 -10.80
N SER A 472 -4.78 -1.70 -10.23
CA SER A 472 -3.60 -2.04 -9.43
C SER A 472 -3.12 -3.47 -9.65
N GLN A 473 -1.80 -3.65 -9.63
CA GLN A 473 -1.14 -4.93 -9.40
C GLN A 473 -1.29 -5.33 -7.92
N LEU A 474 -1.06 -6.61 -7.60
CA LEU A 474 -0.94 -7.08 -6.22
C LEU A 474 0.15 -6.32 -5.46
N ASN A 475 0.00 -6.17 -4.15
CA ASN A 475 1.05 -5.72 -3.26
C ASN A 475 2.10 -6.81 -3.07
N ASP A 476 3.20 -6.71 -3.82
CA ASP A 476 4.27 -7.71 -3.83
C ASP A 476 5.28 -7.59 -2.69
N ARG A 477 5.20 -6.55 -1.85
CA ARG A 477 6.16 -6.32 -0.76
C ARG A 477 6.39 -7.52 0.16
N ALA A 478 5.36 -8.33 0.44
CA ALA A 478 5.50 -9.53 1.29
C ALA A 478 6.36 -10.63 0.65
N PHE A 479 6.54 -10.57 -0.67
CA PHE A 479 7.23 -11.54 -1.51
C PHE A 479 8.11 -10.83 -2.57
N GLU A 480 8.62 -9.63 -2.27
CA GLU A 480 9.54 -8.85 -3.14
C GLU A 480 10.87 -9.60 -3.36
N SER A 481 11.11 -10.61 -2.52
CA SER A 481 12.14 -11.65 -2.61
C SER A 481 11.98 -12.69 -3.74
N ILE A 482 10.76 -12.86 -4.28
CA ILE A 482 10.48 -13.83 -5.35
C ILE A 482 10.86 -13.18 -6.69
N GLU A 483 11.64 -13.89 -7.51
CA GLU A 483 12.23 -13.31 -8.71
C GLU A 483 11.21 -13.27 -9.85
N LYS A 484 10.79 -12.04 -10.21
CA LYS A 484 9.84 -11.77 -11.27
C LYS A 484 10.52 -11.66 -12.63
N GLY A 485 10.29 -12.64 -13.50
CA GLY A 485 10.77 -12.58 -14.89
C GLY A 485 10.25 -11.36 -15.66
N VAL A 486 9.03 -10.89 -15.36
CA VAL A 486 8.38 -9.76 -16.03
C VAL A 486 7.79 -8.76 -15.02
N LYS A 487 7.98 -7.47 -15.28
CA LYS A 487 7.26 -6.37 -14.62
C LYS A 487 6.30 -5.70 -15.60
N VAL A 488 5.05 -5.51 -15.18
CA VAL A 488 3.97 -4.94 -15.99
C VAL A 488 3.67 -3.49 -15.57
N THR A 489 3.26 -2.68 -16.53
CA THR A 489 2.71 -1.34 -16.33
C THR A 489 1.55 -1.12 -17.29
N PHE A 490 0.60 -0.25 -16.94
CA PHE A 490 -0.66 -0.15 -17.66
C PHE A 490 -1.13 1.29 -17.87
N GLU A 491 -1.98 1.47 -18.86
CA GLU A 491 -2.80 2.65 -19.13
C GLU A 491 -4.23 2.13 -19.26
N PHE A 492 -5.23 2.81 -18.69
CA PHE A 492 -6.63 2.40 -18.83
C PHE A 492 -7.51 3.58 -19.22
N SER A 493 -8.45 3.34 -20.12
CA SER A 493 -9.36 4.36 -20.65
C SER A 493 -10.81 3.98 -20.36
N VAL A 494 -11.54 4.90 -19.71
CA VAL A 494 -12.96 4.71 -19.37
C VAL A 494 -13.81 5.27 -20.48
N VAL A 495 -14.58 4.40 -21.11
CA VAL A 495 -15.45 4.68 -22.26
C VAL A 495 -16.88 4.35 -21.86
N LYS A 496 -17.88 5.07 -22.37
CA LYS A 496 -19.29 4.74 -22.16
C LYS A 496 -19.77 3.79 -23.25
N VAL A 497 -20.58 2.79 -22.92
CA VAL A 497 -21.10 1.84 -23.92
C VAL A 497 -21.86 2.60 -25.02
N GLY A 498 -21.56 2.27 -26.28
CA GLY A 498 -22.05 2.96 -27.47
C GLY A 498 -21.34 4.26 -27.85
N GLU A 499 -20.26 4.65 -27.15
CA GLU A 499 -19.45 5.83 -27.49
C GLU A 499 -17.99 5.44 -27.80
N TYR A 500 -17.35 6.10 -28.76
CA TYR A 500 -15.96 5.81 -29.18
C TYR A 500 -14.89 6.67 -28.49
N VAL A 501 -15.30 7.65 -27.68
CA VAL A 501 -14.41 8.66 -27.08
C VAL A 501 -14.22 8.39 -25.59
N PRO A 502 -12.98 8.18 -25.10
CA PRO A 502 -12.73 8.06 -23.67
C PRO A 502 -13.15 9.32 -22.89
N LEU A 503 -13.88 9.11 -21.79
CA LEU A 503 -14.25 10.16 -20.85
C LEU A 503 -13.06 10.57 -19.96
N GLY A 504 -12.10 9.66 -19.80
CA GLY A 504 -10.82 9.91 -19.13
C GLY A 504 -9.92 8.68 -19.20
N THR A 505 -8.63 8.90 -18.97
CA THR A 505 -7.58 7.88 -18.97
C THR A 505 -6.82 7.95 -17.65
N GLY A 506 -6.61 6.80 -17.00
CA GLY A 506 -5.78 6.65 -15.82
C GLY A 506 -4.51 5.86 -16.13
N ALA A 507 -3.42 6.17 -15.41
CA ALA A 507 -2.15 5.46 -15.49
C ALA A 507 -1.40 5.59 -14.14
N PRO A 508 -0.42 4.72 -13.87
CA PRO A 508 0.57 4.94 -12.83
C PRO A 508 1.34 6.25 -13.05
N ASP A 509 1.67 6.94 -11.96
CA ASP A 509 2.50 8.15 -11.92
C ASP A 509 3.93 7.92 -12.40
N LYS A 510 4.47 6.73 -12.13
CA LYS A 510 5.77 6.23 -12.60
C LYS A 510 5.53 4.84 -13.19
N PRO A 511 6.10 4.49 -14.37
CA PRO A 511 5.95 3.16 -14.93
C PRO A 511 6.30 2.05 -13.93
N PHE A 512 5.55 0.96 -13.95
CA PHE A 512 5.69 -0.21 -13.07
C PHE A 512 5.35 0.04 -11.58
N SER A 513 4.68 1.15 -11.23
CA SER A 513 4.15 1.33 -9.86
C SER A 513 2.92 0.45 -9.59
N ARG A 514 2.62 0.19 -8.30
CA ARG A 514 1.50 -0.66 -7.84
C ARG A 514 0.14 -0.27 -8.42
N SER A 515 -0.16 1.02 -8.56
CA SER A 515 -1.50 1.50 -8.97
C SER A 515 -1.49 2.72 -9.90
N GLY A 516 -2.52 2.82 -10.73
CA GLY A 516 -2.91 4.00 -11.50
C GLY A 516 -4.35 4.41 -11.20
N THR A 517 -4.65 5.70 -11.19
CA THR A 517 -5.95 6.23 -10.73
C THR A 517 -6.58 7.23 -11.72
N LEU A 518 -7.92 7.22 -11.82
CA LEU A 518 -8.73 8.23 -12.50
C LEU A 518 -9.91 8.67 -11.61
N GLU A 519 -10.03 9.98 -11.36
CA GLU A 519 -11.18 10.59 -10.68
C GLU A 519 -12.09 11.30 -11.70
N ILE A 520 -13.37 10.94 -11.74
CA ILE A 520 -14.36 11.48 -12.69
C ILE A 520 -15.78 11.51 -12.07
N GLU A 521 -16.66 12.39 -12.55
CA GLU A 521 -18.09 12.35 -12.23
C GLU A 521 -18.84 11.73 -13.41
N LEU A 522 -19.44 10.56 -13.20
CA LEU A 522 -20.20 9.81 -14.21
C LEU A 522 -21.69 9.97 -13.99
N ASP A 523 -22.47 9.84 -15.07
CA ASP A 523 -23.92 9.68 -15.03
C ASP A 523 -24.30 8.22 -14.78
N ALA A 524 -25.61 7.92 -14.79
CA ALA A 524 -26.07 6.53 -14.70
C ALA A 524 -25.92 5.82 -16.05
N GLY A 525 -25.52 4.55 -16.03
CA GLY A 525 -25.36 3.72 -17.21
C GLY A 525 -24.09 2.87 -17.18
N ASP A 526 -23.76 2.31 -18.34
CA ASP A 526 -22.74 1.26 -18.48
C ASP A 526 -21.49 1.78 -19.19
N TYR A 527 -20.34 1.34 -18.68
CA TYR A 527 -19.02 1.81 -19.06
C TYR A 527 -18.06 0.63 -19.25
N VAL A 528 -17.14 0.74 -20.21
CA VAL A 528 -16.04 -0.21 -20.39
C VAL A 528 -14.73 0.47 -20.03
N VAL A 529 -13.92 -0.20 -19.21
CA VAL A 529 -12.56 0.19 -18.86
C VAL A 529 -11.61 -0.68 -19.68
N TYR A 530 -11.21 -0.19 -20.84
CA TYR A 530 -10.22 -0.86 -21.68
C TYR A 530 -8.83 -0.67 -21.06
N VAL A 531 -8.06 -1.75 -20.94
CA VAL A 531 -6.69 -1.69 -20.43
C VAL A 531 -5.70 -1.92 -21.56
N LYS A 532 -4.64 -1.13 -21.54
CA LYS A 532 -3.44 -1.26 -22.36
C LYS A 532 -2.28 -1.67 -21.49
N LEU A 533 -1.65 -2.78 -21.85
CA LEU A 533 -0.52 -3.34 -21.12
C LEU A 533 0.80 -3.00 -21.80
N ASP A 534 1.84 -2.79 -21.01
CA ASP A 534 3.24 -2.60 -21.39
C ASP A 534 4.10 -3.33 -20.35
N GLN A 535 5.22 -3.90 -20.75
CA GLN A 535 5.96 -4.84 -19.90
C GLN A 535 7.45 -4.80 -20.17
N LYS A 536 8.24 -5.14 -19.15
CA LYS A 536 9.70 -5.16 -19.17
C LYS A 536 10.18 -6.45 -18.51
N ARG A 537 11.05 -7.19 -19.19
CA ARG A 537 11.77 -8.32 -18.56
C ARG A 537 12.77 -7.77 -17.53
N GLU A 538 12.95 -8.45 -16.41
CA GLU A 538 14.10 -8.23 -15.54
C GLU A 538 15.15 -9.33 -15.82
N VAL A 539 16.43 -8.97 -15.72
CA VAL A 539 17.59 -9.81 -16.07
C VAL A 539 18.61 -9.58 -14.96
N ASP A 540 19.19 -10.64 -14.39
CA ASP A 540 20.32 -10.54 -13.47
C ASP A 540 21.61 -10.95 -14.19
N PRO A 541 22.48 -9.99 -14.56
CA PRO A 541 23.75 -10.26 -15.21
C PRO A 541 24.72 -11.18 -14.45
N ASN A 542 24.44 -11.51 -13.18
CA ASN A 542 25.25 -12.42 -12.37
C ASN A 542 24.69 -13.85 -12.29
N LYS A 543 23.38 -14.05 -12.57
CA LYS A 543 22.72 -15.36 -12.57
C LYS A 543 22.50 -15.90 -13.97
N ASP A 544 21.92 -15.08 -14.87
CA ASP A 544 21.64 -15.47 -16.27
C ASP A 544 22.92 -15.82 -17.05
N TYR A 545 24.08 -15.41 -16.53
CA TYR A 545 25.42 -15.68 -17.06
C TYR A 545 26.32 -16.46 -16.07
N ALA A 546 25.77 -16.99 -14.97
CA ALA A 546 26.51 -17.84 -14.03
C ALA A 546 27.01 -19.12 -14.71
N ASP A 547 26.19 -19.66 -15.62
CA ASP A 547 26.57 -20.73 -16.53
C ASP A 547 26.88 -20.15 -17.92
N TRP A 548 28.16 -19.80 -18.16
CA TRP A 548 28.99 -20.38 -19.24
C TRP A 548 30.28 -19.61 -19.51
N ASN A 549 31.30 -20.35 -19.92
CA ASN A 549 32.54 -19.83 -20.50
C ASN A 549 32.36 -19.50 -22.02
N VAL A 550 31.27 -18.82 -22.41
CA VAL A 550 31.02 -18.46 -23.83
C VAL A 550 31.87 -17.27 -24.28
N GLY A 551 32.28 -17.30 -25.55
CA GLY A 551 32.82 -16.13 -26.22
C GLY A 551 31.76 -15.06 -26.46
N PHE A 552 32.15 -13.78 -26.35
CA PHE A 552 31.28 -12.60 -26.34
C PHE A 552 30.58 -12.33 -27.70
N ARG A 553 29.56 -13.14 -28.06
CA ARG A 553 28.47 -12.92 -29.04
C ARG A 553 27.75 -14.22 -29.40
N SER A 554 26.41 -14.28 -29.27
CA SER A 554 25.48 -14.43 -30.42
C SER A 554 24.00 -14.59 -30.00
N TYR A 555 23.24 -13.47 -29.95
CA TYR A 555 21.77 -13.41 -30.11
C TYR A 555 20.98 -14.60 -29.51
N PRO A 556 20.79 -14.62 -28.18
CA PRO A 556 19.56 -14.02 -27.64
C PRO A 556 19.78 -12.72 -26.84
N ASP A 557 20.88 -12.65 -26.08
CA ASP A 557 21.17 -11.77 -24.93
C ASP A 557 20.98 -10.24 -25.10
N ILE A 558 20.79 -9.77 -26.34
CA ILE A 558 20.51 -8.36 -26.67
C ILE A 558 19.00 -8.05 -26.59
N VAL A 559 18.14 -9.05 -26.80
CA VAL A 559 16.69 -8.85 -26.90
C VAL A 559 16.05 -8.48 -25.57
N ASP A 560 16.55 -9.01 -24.45
CA ASP A 560 15.90 -8.85 -23.15
C ASP A 560 16.09 -7.43 -22.57
N ASN A 561 17.34 -6.95 -22.51
CA ASN A 561 17.68 -5.61 -22.01
C ASN A 561 17.07 -4.48 -22.87
N ASP A 562 16.97 -4.67 -24.19
CA ASP A 562 16.40 -3.70 -25.13
C ASP A 562 14.96 -4.05 -25.56
N SER A 563 14.26 -4.96 -24.86
CA SER A 563 12.95 -5.51 -25.26
C SER A 563 11.91 -4.44 -25.66
N ARG A 564 11.70 -3.41 -24.82
CA ARG A 564 10.80 -2.27 -25.11
C ARG A 564 11.34 -1.29 -26.17
N VAL A 565 12.65 -1.32 -26.45
CA VAL A 565 13.25 -0.58 -27.57
C VAL A 565 13.00 -1.32 -28.88
N ILE A 566 13.14 -2.65 -28.87
CA ILE A 566 12.93 -3.55 -30.01
C ILE A 566 11.46 -3.60 -30.42
N SER A 567 10.52 -3.78 -29.48
CA SER A 567 9.09 -3.79 -29.83
C SER A 567 8.62 -2.47 -30.43
N ARG A 568 9.15 -1.34 -29.95
CA ARG A 568 8.96 -0.01 -30.57
C ARG A 568 9.57 0.10 -31.96
N LEU A 569 10.76 -0.46 -32.20
CA LEU A 569 11.39 -0.48 -33.52
C LEU A 569 10.60 -1.34 -34.52
N LEU A 570 10.13 -2.52 -34.09
CA LEU A 570 9.30 -3.41 -34.90
C LEU A 570 7.92 -2.78 -35.18
N THR A 571 7.25 -2.22 -34.17
CA THR A 571 6.00 -1.44 -34.35
C THR A 571 6.16 -0.33 -35.38
N ASN A 572 7.27 0.42 -35.34
CA ASN A 572 7.55 1.49 -36.30
C ASN A 572 7.87 0.95 -37.70
N LYS A 573 8.57 -0.19 -37.80
CA LYS A 573 8.83 -0.88 -39.07
C LYS A 573 7.52 -1.32 -39.71
N VAL A 574 6.66 -2.02 -38.97
CA VAL A 574 5.37 -2.55 -39.44
C VAL A 574 4.42 -1.43 -39.86
N LYS A 575 4.36 -0.32 -39.11
CA LYS A 575 3.60 0.88 -39.50
C LYS A 575 4.17 1.58 -40.75
N ALA A 576 5.45 1.36 -41.08
CA ALA A 576 6.07 1.87 -42.31
C ALA A 576 5.99 0.91 -43.51
N THR A 577 5.77 -0.40 -43.30
CA THR A 577 5.62 -1.41 -44.38
C THR A 577 4.16 -1.67 -44.76
N SER A 578 3.23 -1.63 -43.79
CA SER A 578 1.79 -1.84 -43.99
C SER A 578 1.10 -0.84 -44.93
N ILE A 579 1.72 0.30 -45.21
CA ILE A 579 1.24 1.26 -46.24
C ILE A 579 1.53 0.81 -47.68
N THR A 580 2.26 -0.28 -47.90
CA THR A 580 2.59 -0.76 -49.25
C THR A 580 1.47 -1.63 -49.83
N GLN A 581 1.11 -1.38 -51.10
CA GLN A 581 0.00 -2.07 -51.79
C GLN A 581 0.20 -3.58 -51.99
N ASN A 582 1.41 -4.07 -51.71
CA ASN A 582 1.81 -5.48 -51.80
C ASN A 582 2.26 -6.04 -50.44
N TRP A 583 1.91 -5.40 -49.33
CA TRP A 583 2.10 -5.97 -48.00
C TRP A 583 1.21 -7.20 -47.85
N ASP A 584 1.82 -8.36 -47.59
CA ASP A 584 1.15 -9.65 -47.45
C ASP A 584 0.74 -9.95 -45.99
N GLY A 585 1.22 -9.14 -45.04
CA GLY A 585 0.98 -9.32 -43.60
C GLY A 585 1.76 -10.46 -42.95
N ILE A 586 2.56 -11.21 -43.69
CA ILE A 586 3.09 -12.50 -43.22
C ILE A 586 4.23 -12.30 -42.21
N GLY A 587 3.97 -12.67 -40.96
CA GLY A 587 4.99 -12.77 -39.90
C GLY A 587 5.30 -11.47 -39.14
N GLU A 588 4.54 -10.39 -39.32
CA GLU A 588 4.72 -9.15 -38.54
C GLU A 588 3.42 -8.56 -37.96
N THR A 589 2.31 -9.31 -37.96
CA THR A 589 0.97 -8.87 -37.47
C THR A 589 0.98 -8.34 -36.05
N ASP A 590 1.74 -8.98 -35.17
CA ASP A 590 1.61 -8.84 -33.71
C ASP A 590 2.14 -7.49 -33.20
N TYR A 591 2.87 -6.77 -34.07
CA TYR A 591 3.38 -5.42 -33.86
C TYR A 591 2.49 -4.33 -34.51
N LEU A 592 1.45 -4.72 -35.27
CA LEU A 592 0.42 -3.80 -35.77
C LEU A 592 -0.63 -3.54 -34.67
N VAL A 593 -0.19 -2.88 -33.59
CA VAL A 593 -1.06 -2.50 -32.47
C VAL A 593 -2.26 -1.67 -32.95
N LYS A 594 -3.46 -2.22 -32.77
CA LYS A 594 -4.77 -1.58 -33.03
C LYS A 594 -4.91 -0.29 -32.21
N SER A 595 -5.64 0.70 -32.72
CA SER A 595 -5.98 1.87 -31.89
C SER A 595 -7.08 1.51 -30.88
N LEU A 596 -7.23 2.32 -29.83
CA LEU A 596 -8.33 2.16 -28.89
C LEU A 596 -9.70 2.31 -29.60
N GLU A 597 -9.81 3.17 -30.62
CA GLU A 597 -11.03 3.31 -31.41
C GLU A 597 -11.36 2.02 -32.18
N ASP A 598 -10.35 1.35 -32.72
CA ASP A 598 -10.54 0.08 -33.43
C ASP A 598 -10.95 -1.04 -32.48
N VAL A 599 -10.35 -1.11 -31.29
CA VAL A 599 -10.73 -2.08 -30.25
C VAL A 599 -12.17 -1.83 -29.76
N ILE A 600 -12.58 -0.57 -29.55
CA ILE A 600 -13.98 -0.24 -29.22
C ILE A 600 -14.92 -0.64 -30.37
N ARG A 601 -14.51 -0.46 -31.63
CA ARG A 601 -15.34 -0.77 -32.80
C ARG A 601 -15.56 -2.27 -32.94
N GLU A 602 -14.50 -3.07 -32.87
CA GLU A 602 -14.58 -4.54 -32.86
C GLU A 602 -15.43 -5.06 -31.70
N ASP A 603 -15.25 -4.49 -30.50
CA ASP A 603 -15.99 -4.88 -29.29
C ASP A 603 -17.48 -4.54 -29.36
N LEU A 604 -17.85 -3.41 -29.98
CA LEU A 604 -19.25 -3.10 -30.30
C LEU A 604 -19.81 -3.99 -31.40
N GLU A 605 -19.01 -4.35 -32.41
CA GLU A 605 -19.42 -5.30 -33.46
C GLU A 605 -19.64 -6.72 -32.88
N GLU A 606 -18.78 -7.18 -31.96
CA GLU A 606 -18.94 -8.43 -31.20
C GLU A 606 -20.23 -8.42 -30.36
N MET A 607 -20.55 -7.32 -29.64
CA MET A 607 -21.79 -7.22 -28.84
C MET A 607 -23.08 -7.16 -29.68
N ASN A 608 -23.09 -6.40 -30.78
CA ASN A 608 -24.28 -6.32 -31.64
C ASN A 608 -24.54 -7.65 -32.38
N ALA A 609 -23.51 -8.49 -32.58
CA ALA A 609 -23.68 -9.82 -33.14
C ALA A 609 -24.39 -10.77 -32.16
N SER A 610 -23.96 -10.82 -30.88
CA SER A 610 -24.61 -11.68 -29.87
C SER A 610 -26.07 -11.30 -29.63
N ASP A 611 -26.39 -10.01 -29.58
CA ASP A 611 -27.77 -9.54 -29.43
C ASP A 611 -28.66 -9.94 -30.64
N SER A 612 -28.06 -10.10 -31.83
CA SER A 612 -28.80 -10.47 -33.05
C SER A 612 -29.09 -11.97 -33.21
N ASP A 613 -28.33 -12.83 -32.53
CA ASP A 613 -28.61 -14.27 -32.49
C ASP A 613 -29.75 -14.59 -31.50
N GLU A 614 -29.88 -13.85 -30.38
CA GLU A 614 -30.97 -14.04 -29.40
C GLU A 614 -32.36 -13.59 -29.89
N GLU A 615 -32.48 -12.64 -30.83
CA GLU A 615 -33.79 -12.23 -31.40
C GLU A 615 -34.36 -13.19 -32.47
N THR A 616 -33.72 -14.32 -32.76
CA THR A 616 -34.16 -15.23 -33.86
C THR A 616 -34.94 -16.49 -33.47
N ASP A 617 -35.08 -16.80 -32.18
CA ASP A 617 -35.64 -18.08 -31.71
C ASP A 617 -37.16 -18.05 -31.36
N ASP A 618 -37.87 -16.93 -31.61
CA ASP A 618 -39.23 -16.68 -31.06
C ASP A 618 -40.30 -16.27 -32.11
N GLU A 619 -40.28 -16.83 -33.34
CA GLU A 619 -41.42 -16.69 -34.30
C GLU A 619 -41.60 -17.84 -35.34
N ASP A 620 -41.94 -19.07 -34.92
CA ASP A 620 -42.68 -20.03 -35.79
C ASP A 620 -43.55 -21.05 -35.00
N ASP A 621 -44.87 -20.82 -34.95
CA ASP A 621 -45.92 -21.86 -34.97
C ASP A 621 -47.31 -21.20 -35.17
N GLY A 622 -47.83 -21.16 -36.40
CA GLY A 622 -48.94 -20.25 -36.78
C GLY A 622 -49.82 -20.67 -37.97
N ASP A 623 -50.35 -21.90 -37.94
CA ASP A 623 -51.19 -22.54 -38.97
C ASP A 623 -52.41 -21.75 -39.49
N ASP A 624 -52.57 -21.65 -40.83
CA ASP A 624 -53.70 -22.19 -41.64
C ASP A 624 -53.84 -21.52 -43.03
N GLY A 625 -54.30 -22.27 -44.03
CA GLY A 625 -55.36 -21.74 -44.90
C GLY A 625 -55.05 -21.20 -46.31
N SER A 626 -55.01 -22.13 -47.27
CA SER A 626 -55.80 -22.01 -48.52
C SER A 626 -55.46 -20.99 -49.62
N SER A 627 -54.75 -21.50 -50.64
CA SER A 627 -55.18 -21.50 -52.06
C SER A 627 -54.91 -20.33 -53.04
N SER A 628 -54.60 -20.76 -54.27
CA SER A 628 -55.09 -20.26 -55.57
C SER A 628 -54.24 -19.29 -56.43
N GLU A 629 -53.97 -19.79 -57.65
CA GLU A 629 -53.95 -19.10 -58.96
C GLU A 629 -52.95 -17.96 -59.31
N LYS A 630 -52.20 -18.27 -60.39
CA LYS A 630 -51.73 -17.36 -61.48
C LYS A 630 -50.64 -16.33 -61.12
N GLY A 631 -49.61 -16.15 -61.94
CA GLY A 631 -49.28 -16.81 -63.21
C GLY A 631 -48.50 -15.88 -64.16
N SER A 632 -48.20 -16.37 -65.37
CA SER A 632 -47.44 -15.70 -66.45
C SER A 632 -45.96 -15.40 -66.12
N ASP A 633 -44.96 -15.96 -66.83
CA ASP A 633 -44.59 -15.76 -68.26
C ASP A 633 -43.75 -14.46 -68.45
N VAL A 634 -42.70 -14.37 -69.28
CA VAL A 634 -42.21 -15.29 -70.34
C VAL A 634 -40.73 -15.03 -70.71
N GLU A 635 -40.04 -16.05 -71.26
CA GLU A 635 -38.80 -16.04 -72.10
C GLU A 635 -37.53 -15.31 -71.61
N GLY A 636 -36.31 -15.69 -72.04
CA GLY A 636 -35.85 -16.82 -72.87
C GLY A 636 -34.30 -16.77 -72.93
N ASP A 637 -33.58 -17.81 -72.51
CA ASP A 637 -33.20 -19.01 -73.29
C ASP A 637 -32.26 -18.75 -74.49
N ALA A 638 -30.98 -19.16 -74.35
CA ALA A 638 -30.26 -20.05 -75.28
C ALA A 638 -28.74 -20.11 -74.96
N SER A 639 -28.00 -21.23 -75.10
CA SER A 639 -28.35 -22.66 -75.14
C SER A 639 -27.05 -23.52 -75.13
N LYS A 640 -27.16 -24.83 -74.85
CA LYS A 640 -26.18 -25.94 -75.07
C LYS A 640 -24.95 -26.03 -74.13
N ALA A 641 -24.29 -27.18 -73.91
CA ALA A 641 -24.57 -28.64 -73.98
C ALA A 641 -23.21 -29.37 -73.72
N ALA A 642 -23.05 -30.60 -73.20
CA ALA A 642 -23.89 -31.61 -72.51
C ALA A 642 -22.98 -32.25 -71.40
N SER A 643 -22.83 -33.55 -71.07
CA SER A 643 -23.36 -34.90 -71.41
C SER A 643 -22.79 -35.87 -70.35
N ASP A 644 -23.57 -36.62 -69.56
CA ASP A 644 -24.13 -37.98 -69.83
C ASP A 644 -23.38 -39.09 -69.03
N ALA A 645 -24.08 -40.19 -68.67
CA ALA A 645 -23.70 -41.28 -67.73
C ALA A 645 -23.40 -40.85 -66.27
N GLY A 646 -23.51 -41.68 -65.21
CA GLY A 646 -23.62 -43.15 -65.07
C GLY A 646 -22.39 -43.69 -64.32
N ASP A 647 -22.44 -44.62 -63.36
CA ASP A 647 -23.50 -45.54 -62.92
C ASP A 647 -23.27 -45.97 -61.42
N GLU A 648 -24.04 -46.94 -60.91
CA GLU A 648 -23.91 -47.62 -59.60
C GLU A 648 -22.45 -47.96 -59.18
N SER A 649 -22.06 -48.07 -57.90
CA SER A 649 -22.60 -49.09 -56.99
C SER A 649 -22.05 -49.03 -55.55
N GLN A 650 -22.92 -49.32 -54.56
CA GLN A 650 -22.81 -50.41 -53.55
C GLN A 650 -21.52 -50.54 -52.66
N LYS A 651 -21.58 -50.91 -51.37
CA LYS A 651 -22.69 -51.25 -50.44
C LYS A 651 -22.14 -51.48 -49.00
N GLU A 652 -22.88 -51.05 -47.97
CA GLU A 652 -23.23 -51.86 -46.76
C GLU A 652 -22.12 -52.34 -45.77
N LYS A 653 -22.39 -52.77 -44.51
CA LYS A 653 -23.66 -52.96 -43.74
C LYS A 653 -23.42 -53.00 -42.21
N GLU A 654 -24.48 -52.69 -41.44
CA GLU A 654 -24.91 -53.25 -40.13
C GLU A 654 -23.93 -53.33 -38.92
N GLY A 655 -24.37 -53.33 -37.66
CA GLY A 655 -25.73 -53.28 -37.06
C GLY A 655 -25.74 -52.41 -35.77
N GLU A 656 -26.89 -52.02 -35.19
CA GLU A 656 -27.78 -52.84 -34.34
C GLU A 656 -27.07 -53.42 -33.10
N ASP A 657 -27.54 -53.30 -31.85
CA ASP A 657 -28.76 -52.70 -31.26
C ASP A 657 -28.38 -52.27 -29.79
N ALA A 658 -28.69 -51.09 -29.26
CA ALA A 658 -29.97 -50.53 -28.79
C ALA A 658 -30.52 -51.05 -27.43
N LYS A 659 -30.98 -50.11 -26.56
CA LYS A 659 -31.86 -50.27 -25.36
C LYS A 659 -31.24 -51.05 -24.17
N LYS A 660 -31.71 -50.98 -22.92
CA LYS A 660 -32.79 -50.23 -22.19
C LYS A 660 -32.31 -50.14 -20.70
N VAL A 661 -32.91 -49.42 -19.74
CA VAL A 661 -33.21 -47.98 -19.46
C VAL A 661 -33.82 -47.94 -18.02
N GLU A 662 -34.22 -46.78 -17.46
CA GLU A 662 -34.99 -46.64 -16.18
C GLU A 662 -34.20 -47.08 -14.89
N GLU A 663 -34.44 -46.57 -13.67
CA GLU A 663 -35.29 -45.47 -13.17
C GLU A 663 -34.85 -44.98 -11.76
N GLY A 664 -35.42 -43.85 -11.31
CA GLY A 664 -35.61 -43.48 -9.89
C GLY A 664 -34.45 -42.74 -9.20
N SER A 665 -34.55 -41.54 -8.61
CA SER A 665 -35.59 -40.78 -7.86
C SER A 665 -35.55 -40.95 -6.33
N GLU A 666 -35.21 -39.88 -5.59
CA GLU A 666 -36.11 -39.18 -4.63
C GLU A 666 -35.44 -37.95 -3.99
N GLU A 667 -36.24 -37.05 -3.42
CA GLU A 667 -35.81 -35.76 -2.82
C GLU A 667 -35.55 -35.85 -1.30
N LYS A 668 -34.71 -34.96 -0.74
CA LYS A 668 -35.14 -33.92 0.24
C LYS A 668 -34.06 -33.00 0.86
N LYS A 669 -34.37 -31.70 0.81
CA LYS A 669 -34.28 -30.64 1.85
C LYS A 669 -32.97 -30.32 2.63
N GLU A 670 -32.64 -29.02 2.58
CA GLU A 670 -32.29 -28.11 3.68
C GLU A 670 -31.09 -28.43 4.60
N GLY A 671 -30.02 -27.64 4.47
CA GLY A 671 -28.96 -27.53 5.48
C GLY A 671 -28.02 -26.35 5.23
N THR A 672 -27.95 -25.40 6.17
CA THR A 672 -26.96 -24.30 6.17
C THR A 672 -25.65 -24.75 6.81
N GLY A 673 -24.50 -24.33 6.28
CA GLY A 673 -23.21 -24.50 6.94
C GLY A 673 -22.12 -23.60 6.36
N ASP A 674 -21.39 -22.90 7.23
CA ASP A 674 -20.20 -22.13 6.86
C ASP A 674 -19.04 -23.07 6.46
N VAL A 675 -18.24 -22.67 5.47
CA VAL A 675 -16.98 -23.36 5.13
C VAL A 675 -15.80 -22.51 5.61
N ILE A 676 -15.37 -22.75 6.84
CA ILE A 676 -14.08 -22.29 7.35
C ILE A 676 -13.06 -23.37 7.03
N GLY A 677 -12.15 -23.10 6.09
CA GLY A 677 -11.11 -24.04 5.68
C GLY A 677 -9.93 -24.09 6.64
N GLU A 678 -10.01 -24.90 7.70
CA GLU A 678 -8.82 -25.29 8.48
C GLU A 678 -7.99 -26.31 7.68
N ILE A 679 -6.79 -25.90 7.23
CA ILE A 679 -5.85 -26.81 6.57
C ILE A 679 -5.14 -27.66 7.62
N SER A 680 -5.65 -28.88 7.84
CA SER A 680 -5.05 -29.87 8.73
C SER A 680 -3.82 -30.54 8.09
N LEU A 681 -2.62 -29.99 8.32
CA LEU A 681 -1.36 -30.67 8.00
C LEU A 681 -1.20 -31.94 8.85
N ALA A 682 -1.28 -33.10 8.20
CA ALA A 682 -1.03 -34.39 8.84
C ALA A 682 0.48 -34.63 9.00
N VAL A 683 0.92 -34.83 10.25
CA VAL A 683 2.30 -35.22 10.55
C VAL A 683 2.45 -36.74 10.38
N PRO A 684 3.39 -37.23 9.54
CA PRO A 684 3.69 -38.67 9.47
C PRO A 684 4.32 -39.17 10.78
N ASP A 685 3.81 -40.28 11.31
CA ASP A 685 4.34 -40.91 12.52
C ASP A 685 5.65 -41.69 12.24
N GLY A 686 6.54 -41.75 13.23
CA GLY A 686 7.90 -42.24 13.05
C GLY A 686 8.11 -43.67 13.54
N SER A 687 8.47 -44.59 12.64
CA SER A 687 8.95 -45.94 13.00
C SER A 687 10.08 -46.41 12.09
N GLU A 688 11.22 -46.76 12.69
CA GLU A 688 12.43 -47.24 12.02
C GLU A 688 12.34 -48.72 11.62
N SER A 689 12.91 -49.10 10.46
CA SER A 689 13.54 -50.42 10.23
C SER A 689 14.41 -50.42 8.97
N ASP A 690 15.62 -50.97 9.04
CA ASP A 690 16.58 -51.05 7.93
C ASP A 690 16.14 -52.01 6.80
N SER A 691 16.50 -51.71 5.53
CA SER A 691 17.63 -52.43 4.86
C SER A 691 17.84 -52.06 3.37
N ASP A 692 19.01 -51.50 3.07
CA ASP A 692 19.92 -51.72 1.92
C ASP A 692 19.43 -51.81 0.44
N SER A 693 20.34 -51.41 -0.46
CA SER A 693 20.40 -51.68 -1.92
C SER A 693 19.45 -50.96 -2.90
N GLY A 694 19.87 -49.77 -3.33
CA GLY A 694 20.04 -49.43 -4.75
C GLY A 694 18.79 -49.24 -5.65
N GLY A 695 18.40 -47.99 -5.83
CA GLY A 695 17.48 -47.51 -6.86
C GLY A 695 17.77 -46.05 -7.20
N ASP A 696 17.42 -45.63 -8.41
CA ASP A 696 17.84 -44.39 -9.07
C ASP A 696 17.73 -43.08 -8.25
N ASN A 697 18.73 -42.19 -8.41
CA ASN A 697 18.65 -40.80 -7.97
C ASN A 697 17.73 -40.00 -8.92
N ASP A 698 16.42 -40.16 -8.75
CA ASP A 698 15.47 -39.15 -9.21
C ASP A 698 15.72 -37.87 -8.36
N PRO A 699 16.03 -36.70 -8.93
CA PRO A 699 16.22 -35.49 -8.15
C PRO A 699 14.90 -35.13 -7.47
N ASP A 700 14.88 -35.20 -6.13
CA ASP A 700 13.73 -35.00 -5.24
C ASP A 700 12.69 -34.07 -5.87
N THR A 701 11.58 -34.65 -6.35
CA THR A 701 10.61 -33.92 -7.18
C THR A 701 9.99 -32.76 -6.41
N THR A 702 9.89 -32.86 -5.08
CA THR A 702 9.44 -31.75 -4.23
C THR A 702 10.42 -30.57 -4.28
N ALA A 703 11.73 -30.82 -4.36
CA ALA A 703 12.74 -29.77 -4.46
C ALA A 703 12.72 -29.06 -5.83
N VAL A 704 12.20 -29.71 -6.89
CA VAL A 704 11.92 -29.06 -8.17
C VAL A 704 10.64 -28.21 -8.08
N GLU A 705 9.57 -28.77 -7.50
CA GLU A 705 8.27 -28.10 -7.32
C GLU A 705 8.37 -26.77 -6.56
N TRP A 706 9.20 -26.66 -5.51
CA TRP A 706 9.36 -25.40 -4.77
C TRP A 706 10.23 -24.35 -5.50
N CYS A 707 11.16 -24.75 -6.36
CA CYS A 707 11.94 -23.81 -7.18
C CYS A 707 11.06 -23.15 -8.24
N ASP A 708 10.22 -23.94 -8.92
CA ASP A 708 9.21 -23.47 -9.87
C ASP A 708 8.17 -22.50 -9.27
N LEU A 709 8.05 -22.44 -7.93
CA LEU A 709 7.21 -21.49 -7.19
C LEU A 709 7.97 -20.24 -6.68
N LEU A 710 9.31 -20.23 -6.78
CA LEU A 710 10.18 -19.09 -6.42
C LEU A 710 10.73 -18.35 -7.65
N GLU A 711 10.60 -18.95 -8.83
CA GLU A 711 10.88 -18.35 -10.13
C GLU A 711 9.55 -18.00 -10.83
N ASP A 712 9.10 -16.75 -10.72
CA ASP A 712 7.93 -16.28 -11.46
C ASP A 712 8.28 -16.16 -12.94
N LYS A 713 7.84 -17.15 -13.71
CA LYS A 713 8.05 -17.30 -15.16
C LYS A 713 7.49 -16.12 -15.98
N GLY A 714 6.65 -15.28 -15.38
CA GLY A 714 6.20 -14.01 -15.96
C GLY A 714 5.18 -14.15 -17.09
N GLU A 715 4.56 -15.32 -17.24
CA GLU A 715 3.55 -15.66 -18.25
C GLU A 715 2.16 -15.07 -17.94
N GLN A 716 1.94 -14.60 -16.71
CA GLN A 716 0.69 -14.04 -16.23
C GLN A 716 0.95 -12.84 -15.28
N ALA A 717 -0.06 -11.99 -15.09
CA ALA A 717 0.00 -10.85 -14.19
C ALA A 717 -1.36 -10.58 -13.53
N ALA A 718 -1.41 -10.71 -12.20
CA ALA A 718 -2.61 -10.44 -11.41
C ALA A 718 -2.93 -8.93 -11.36
N LEU A 719 -4.04 -8.54 -11.99
CA LEU A 719 -4.50 -7.15 -12.11
C LEU A 719 -5.92 -6.97 -11.55
N GLY A 720 -6.09 -5.95 -10.72
CA GLY A 720 -7.36 -5.65 -10.04
C GLY A 720 -7.87 -4.24 -10.31
N LEU A 721 -9.09 -4.14 -10.84
CA LEU A 721 -9.82 -2.88 -10.92
C LEU A 721 -10.68 -2.71 -9.67
N ARG A 722 -10.46 -1.60 -8.94
CA ARG A 722 -11.28 -1.12 -7.83
C ARG A 722 -12.04 0.14 -8.28
N VAL A 723 -13.36 0.13 -8.14
CA VAL A 723 -14.26 1.23 -8.52
C VAL A 723 -14.94 1.76 -7.26
N TYR A 724 -14.50 2.91 -6.78
CA TYR A 724 -15.08 3.59 -5.62
C TYR A 724 -16.15 4.57 -6.09
N THR A 725 -17.34 4.56 -5.50
CA THR A 725 -18.43 5.49 -5.84
C THR A 725 -18.96 6.22 -4.60
N GLN A 726 -19.23 7.52 -4.71
CA GLN A 726 -19.82 8.31 -3.62
C GLN A 726 -21.35 8.15 -3.52
N THR A 727 -21.81 6.90 -3.50
CA THR A 727 -23.21 6.51 -3.33
C THR A 727 -23.34 5.22 -2.52
N LYS A 728 -24.56 4.95 -2.03
CA LYS A 728 -24.91 3.73 -1.29
C LYS A 728 -25.30 2.56 -2.19
N ASP A 729 -25.56 2.83 -3.46
CA ASP A 729 -25.79 1.83 -4.49
C ASP A 729 -24.42 1.58 -5.15
N PRO A 730 -23.70 0.49 -4.84
CA PRO A 730 -22.36 0.27 -5.38
C PRO A 730 -22.41 0.07 -6.90
N ALA A 731 -21.30 0.36 -7.57
CA ALA A 731 -21.08 -0.09 -8.94
C ALA A 731 -21.14 -1.62 -9.03
N LEU A 732 -21.43 -2.16 -10.21
CA LEU A 732 -21.11 -3.54 -10.56
C LEU A 732 -19.84 -3.52 -11.41
N VAL A 733 -18.95 -4.50 -11.22
CA VAL A 733 -17.69 -4.62 -11.96
C VAL A 733 -17.49 -6.08 -12.33
N THR A 734 -17.47 -6.38 -13.63
CA THR A 734 -17.01 -7.66 -14.18
C THR A 734 -15.75 -7.43 -15.00
N GLY A 735 -14.82 -8.37 -14.95
CA GLY A 735 -13.66 -8.38 -15.83
C GLY A 735 -13.96 -9.18 -17.09
N ARG A 736 -13.05 -9.14 -18.06
CA ARG A 736 -12.86 -10.19 -19.06
C ARG A 736 -11.46 -10.12 -19.68
N ILE A 737 -10.94 -11.27 -20.06
CA ILE A 737 -9.65 -11.45 -20.76
C ILE A 737 -9.89 -12.07 -22.14
N LYS A 738 -9.02 -11.78 -23.12
CA LYS A 738 -8.97 -12.60 -24.35
C LYS A 738 -8.02 -13.78 -24.15
N SER A 739 -8.50 -14.99 -24.44
CA SER A 739 -7.71 -16.22 -24.41
C SER A 739 -6.76 -16.32 -25.60
N ALA A 740 -5.89 -17.33 -25.61
CA ALA A 740 -4.94 -17.55 -26.70
C ALA A 740 -5.61 -17.78 -28.07
N ASP A 741 -6.84 -18.30 -28.08
CA ASP A 741 -7.67 -18.50 -29.28
C ASP A 741 -8.44 -17.23 -29.72
N GLY A 742 -8.31 -16.12 -28.97
CA GLY A 742 -8.91 -14.81 -29.28
C GLY A 742 -10.35 -14.58 -28.79
N ASN A 743 -10.93 -15.57 -28.09
CA ASN A 743 -12.26 -15.49 -27.48
C ASN A 743 -12.22 -14.73 -26.14
N TRP A 744 -13.32 -14.08 -25.76
CA TRP A 744 -13.46 -13.46 -24.43
C TRP A 744 -13.88 -14.48 -23.36
N GLU A 745 -13.20 -14.45 -22.22
CA GLU A 745 -13.55 -15.17 -20.99
C GLU A 745 -13.84 -14.13 -19.88
N TRP A 746 -14.92 -14.33 -19.11
CA TRP A 746 -15.51 -13.36 -18.15
C TRP A 746 -15.33 -13.78 -16.68
#